data_AF-A0A933FZ93-F1
#
_entry.id   AF-A0A933FZ93-F1
#
_cell.length_a   1.000
_cell.length_b   1.000
_cell.length_c   1.000
_cell.angle_alpha   90.00
_cell.angle_beta   90.00
_cell.angle_gamma   90.00
#
_symmetry.space_group_name_H-M   'P 1'
#
loop_
_entity.id
_entity.type
_entity.pdbx_description
1 polymer ?
#
loop_
_entity_poly.entity_id
_entity_poly.type
_entity_poly.pdbx_seq_one_letter_code
_entity_poly.pdbx_strand_id
1 'polypeptide(L)'
;MEENTMKRIFVFWMFSVASLLPLRAQVNINLNVRTPMPSQLYLWERDPSLVQLVISNSDNTVYRDVRVFFHIVNAENGIEVARSKDDHPDMPRFTIQGRSTMTLFSSDLINVNAVSIDEKIRTIVSTTNSIPEDNYQYCVNLVASDGSVIAFTGEACKAFSVLIPDPPTLLTPANGDTISAKVFPRFSWTPIYVAAGVQAKYRLVIAPVFAGQSGRDAIERNQPLEDREVVTASYQYLPSDPSFSLYPGAEAFAWQVQAVNEQGDPATRNDGKSEIYNFTIPRTSQIVGYKFKDANGNGTWEGNPNTPSIPGNETGISGLTITLRGPENQTTTTDQNGRFEFIVHTPGTYIVTQPPSSGWVPTTPSSVTRTILLFEGETVAEVLFGDKETQTTSDPGTTTTTTTSTTTGPTCGIKIEEDVAPKMDGGLTEFSKGEKEIYRDDFIPLEAEGRDYDKVKWKCTPSNDCEETPSEREWPLTSRVKFEWEIKEGEGSFKKLGCLPENLRKDQGEHTIFQPPYVPLPEGSGSNKKITRIKLKIIDDNPTQPKDLPDVERTVTIETSRKKSSPDKYFIKITSEAYTLPAPPPTDEKTKIPCEASLPEWKNDDDFVKPVIKLPPVADNDKLAVGEMMILEATDQHEKDELNVECKSRICTSTKDKKPYEDDVEFKWTILSGPGTFLGKNTGRFVIYQSPMSLPDAKDKEKVLIQCEVFNPFGLQIVDKPKKDTVAFYVHNAGVKVSHPAASWLPTDTGKVELTSTLQYADGIVNNELVWKDALAHQCRIHFLELKNVSQEPGICINSPVKAKADKCNDLNLKQEKEHEAFSPQEIPVECKGKKLFLEARTQKPVKTYSINIYSNDFGSYGFLRSYANAGSHPDNGQIVGAKPFYRSIPVKETEVAHPKGRKKKEEYKDNRVTIPMDIDENHICDTGWKTTLPAQEEIPDPVSNIDDEDTTPEGNKRIGDGFSNYEEYRGMMVTDKNGKASHIRTHNLKKELFVCAEKPLPFGIWDLFEKASGITICPINKDQYNGHDQRFVNFNHKTAHSTDMRGLHLLSGDPEKGQTDEEGGGKRLGITLLIKDLGGGAGISTPVNIEKIVIFPKAIEKFCKDAGPKNNPLDFKTKLLWTVAHEMSHGCNVKHHGISLCRHAPDVAIPGIDVIPCWNTKHGIRSGDVNCIMRYDNVGGLHTRDPIDCAATDCPAKFPKPEAIGSVFCTGKKGTGYNANDKCFGDADEGDCIHQFQIRH
;
A
#
# COMPACT_ATOMS: atom_id res chain seq x y z
N MET A 1 3.03 39.03 -71.97
CA MET A 1 3.60 37.67 -71.97
C MET A 1 2.66 36.78 -71.16
N GLU A 2 1.51 36.31 -71.67
CA GLU A 2 1.15 35.94 -73.07
C GLU A 2 2.04 34.81 -73.60
N GLU A 3 1.57 33.70 -74.17
CA GLU A 3 0.21 33.13 -74.44
C GLU A 3 0.27 31.60 -74.17
N ASN A 4 -0.79 30.81 -73.90
CA ASN A 4 -2.17 30.71 -74.39
C ASN A 4 -2.35 30.03 -75.78
N THR A 5 -3.54 29.44 -76.01
CA THR A 5 -4.01 28.74 -77.25
C THR A 5 -3.50 27.30 -77.44
N MET A 6 -4.24 26.23 -77.12
CA MET A 6 -5.51 25.68 -77.66
C MET A 6 -5.51 25.05 -79.08
N LYS A 7 -5.74 23.73 -79.07
CA LYS A 7 -6.73 22.97 -79.89
C LYS A 7 -6.55 22.78 -81.41
N ARG A 8 -6.48 21.48 -81.75
CA ARG A 8 -7.34 20.70 -82.70
C ARG A 8 -6.89 20.52 -84.17
N ILE A 9 -7.24 19.31 -84.64
CA ILE A 9 -7.47 18.85 -86.04
C ILE A 9 -6.20 18.68 -86.90
N PHE A 10 -6.04 17.65 -87.75
CA PHE A 10 -6.40 16.21 -87.71
C PHE A 10 -5.72 15.54 -88.95
N VAL A 11 -5.66 14.20 -88.99
CA VAL A 11 -5.59 13.38 -90.23
C VAL A 11 -4.26 13.31 -91.05
N PHE A 12 -3.69 12.08 -91.06
CA PHE A 12 -2.99 11.39 -92.16
C PHE A 12 -1.77 12.06 -92.83
N TRP A 13 -0.54 11.70 -92.42
CA TRP A 13 0.19 10.48 -92.87
C TRP A 13 1.60 10.43 -92.26
N MET A 14 1.91 9.41 -91.44
CA MET A 14 3.29 9.00 -91.15
C MET A 14 3.31 7.55 -90.68
N PHE A 15 3.60 6.63 -91.60
CA PHE A 15 3.81 5.21 -91.31
C PHE A 15 5.31 4.91 -91.24
N SER A 16 5.67 3.86 -90.51
CA SER A 16 7.02 3.24 -90.51
C SER A 16 8.17 4.07 -89.90
N VAL A 17 8.35 3.98 -88.58
CA VAL A 17 9.35 3.09 -87.92
C VAL A 17 9.44 3.47 -86.43
N ALA A 18 8.96 2.59 -85.54
CA ALA A 18 9.30 2.59 -84.11
C ALA A 18 8.97 1.24 -83.45
N SER A 19 9.86 0.80 -82.56
CA SER A 19 9.66 -0.19 -81.47
C SER A 19 8.74 -1.40 -81.72
N LEU A 20 9.37 -2.59 -81.77
CA LEU A 20 8.81 -3.77 -81.09
C LEU A 20 8.53 -3.41 -79.63
N LEU A 21 7.27 -3.50 -79.20
CA LEU A 21 6.87 -3.54 -77.80
C LEU A 21 6.19 -4.89 -77.55
N PRO A 22 6.61 -5.68 -76.54
CA PRO A 22 5.85 -6.85 -76.15
C PRO A 22 4.48 -6.44 -75.63
N LEU A 23 3.46 -7.22 -75.97
CA LEU A 23 2.14 -7.14 -75.32
C LEU A 23 2.35 -7.36 -73.81
N ARG A 24 2.14 -6.31 -73.01
CA ARG A 24 2.12 -6.44 -71.55
C ARG A 24 0.92 -7.29 -71.13
N ALA A 25 1.07 -7.99 -70.00
CA ALA A 25 0.08 -8.94 -69.48
C ALA A 25 -1.33 -8.32 -69.38
N GLN A 26 -2.36 -9.18 -69.48
CA GLN A 26 -3.77 -8.78 -69.58
C GLN A 26 -4.64 -9.31 -68.41
N VAL A 27 -3.99 -9.54 -67.26
CA VAL A 27 -4.63 -9.90 -65.99
C VAL A 27 -4.90 -8.64 -65.17
N ASN A 28 -6.14 -8.41 -64.77
CA ASN A 28 -6.56 -7.31 -63.91
C ASN A 28 -6.99 -7.85 -62.54
N ILE A 29 -6.72 -7.11 -61.47
CA ILE A 29 -7.08 -7.48 -60.09
C ILE A 29 -7.91 -6.39 -59.40
N ASN A 30 -8.93 -6.81 -58.66
CA ASN A 30 -9.77 -5.95 -57.83
C ASN A 30 -9.83 -6.51 -56.41
N LEU A 31 -9.23 -5.79 -55.46
CA LEU A 31 -9.23 -6.12 -54.04
C LEU A 31 -10.38 -5.39 -53.33
N ASN A 32 -11.09 -6.10 -52.46
CA ASN A 32 -11.96 -5.55 -51.42
C ASN A 32 -11.57 -6.14 -50.06
N VAL A 33 -11.68 -5.35 -49.00
CA VAL A 33 -11.46 -5.77 -47.61
C VAL A 33 -12.58 -5.23 -46.72
N ARG A 34 -12.86 -5.93 -45.62
CA ARG A 34 -13.80 -5.48 -44.58
C ARG A 34 -13.16 -4.36 -43.76
N THR A 35 -13.98 -3.46 -43.21
CA THR A 35 -13.52 -2.50 -42.20
C THR A 35 -14.61 -2.27 -41.14
N PRO A 36 -14.28 -2.28 -39.83
CA PRO A 36 -13.00 -2.72 -39.28
C PRO A 36 -12.74 -4.21 -39.56
N MET A 37 -11.47 -4.61 -39.59
CA MET A 37 -11.06 -6.02 -39.53
C MET A 37 -10.81 -6.43 -38.07
N PRO A 38 -11.03 -7.71 -37.72
CA PRO A 38 -10.68 -8.22 -36.39
C PRO A 38 -9.15 -8.15 -36.18
N SER A 39 -8.70 -7.87 -34.96
CA SER A 39 -7.28 -7.84 -34.65
C SER A 39 -6.63 -9.22 -34.77
N GLN A 40 -7.36 -10.30 -34.46
CA GLN A 40 -6.82 -11.66 -34.37
C GLN A 40 -6.54 -12.26 -35.76
N LEU A 41 -5.27 -12.58 -36.04
CA LEU A 41 -4.80 -13.06 -37.34
C LEU A 41 -5.42 -14.40 -37.76
N TYR A 42 -5.70 -15.31 -36.83
CA TYR A 42 -6.28 -16.62 -37.16
C TYR A 42 -7.69 -16.52 -37.76
N LEU A 43 -8.40 -15.40 -37.56
CA LEU A 43 -9.68 -15.15 -38.21
C LEU A 43 -9.52 -14.80 -39.69
N TRP A 44 -8.36 -14.29 -40.11
CA TRP A 44 -8.09 -13.88 -41.49
C TRP A 44 -7.86 -15.10 -42.41
N GLU A 45 -7.46 -16.24 -41.85
CA GLU A 45 -7.39 -17.54 -42.54
C GLU A 45 -8.77 -18.25 -42.57
N ARG A 46 -9.71 -17.88 -41.68
CA ARG A 46 -10.96 -18.64 -41.43
C ARG A 46 -12.26 -17.95 -41.83
N ASP A 47 -12.33 -16.62 -41.82
CA ASP A 47 -13.50 -15.85 -42.23
C ASP A 47 -13.32 -15.35 -43.68
N PRO A 48 -13.99 -15.98 -44.67
CA PRO A 48 -13.89 -15.57 -46.08
C PRO A 48 -14.56 -14.23 -46.39
N SER A 49 -15.22 -13.57 -45.42
CA SER A 49 -15.80 -12.23 -45.60
C SER A 49 -14.80 -11.07 -45.41
N LEU A 50 -13.60 -11.35 -44.89
CA LEU A 50 -12.63 -10.31 -44.52
C LEU A 50 -11.87 -9.74 -45.73
N VAL A 51 -11.47 -10.59 -46.68
CA VAL A 51 -10.74 -10.22 -47.90
C VAL A 51 -11.38 -10.91 -49.11
N GLN A 52 -11.56 -10.16 -50.19
CA GLN A 52 -12.01 -10.68 -51.48
C GLN A 52 -11.13 -10.12 -52.61
N LEU A 53 -10.53 -11.01 -53.40
CA LEU A 53 -9.72 -10.67 -54.57
C LEU A 53 -10.37 -11.24 -55.83
N VAL A 54 -10.86 -10.37 -56.71
CA VAL A 54 -11.38 -10.74 -58.03
C VAL A 54 -10.27 -10.58 -59.06
N ILE A 55 -9.94 -11.66 -59.78
CA ILE A 55 -8.90 -11.73 -60.79
C ILE A 55 -9.58 -11.96 -62.15
N SER A 56 -9.30 -11.12 -63.15
CA SER A 56 -9.83 -11.26 -64.51
C SER A 56 -8.72 -11.28 -65.55
N ASN A 57 -8.54 -12.41 -66.22
CA ASN A 57 -7.60 -12.59 -67.32
C ASN A 57 -8.33 -12.46 -68.66
N SER A 58 -7.99 -11.43 -69.44
CA SER A 58 -8.62 -11.16 -70.75
C SER A 58 -7.90 -11.80 -71.95
N ASP A 59 -6.70 -12.35 -71.74
CA ASP A 59 -5.91 -13.06 -72.76
C ASP A 59 -6.16 -14.59 -72.73
N ASN A 60 -5.75 -15.30 -73.78
CA ASN A 60 -5.79 -16.76 -73.86
C ASN A 60 -4.69 -17.47 -73.04
N THR A 61 -3.65 -16.77 -72.57
CA THR A 61 -2.57 -17.38 -71.79
C THR A 61 -3.08 -17.99 -70.48
N VAL A 62 -2.66 -19.22 -70.20
CA VAL A 62 -2.95 -19.93 -68.93
C VAL A 62 -1.74 -19.81 -68.02
N TYR A 63 -1.90 -19.11 -66.89
CA TYR A 63 -0.85 -18.93 -65.90
C TYR A 63 -0.97 -20.02 -64.84
N ARG A 64 0.03 -20.89 -64.73
CA ARG A 64 0.08 -22.00 -63.77
C ARG A 64 1.01 -21.65 -62.60
N ASP A 65 0.69 -22.21 -61.43
CA ASP A 65 1.47 -22.01 -60.20
C ASP A 65 1.63 -20.51 -59.87
N VAL A 66 0.48 -19.82 -59.91
CA VAL A 66 0.37 -18.41 -59.54
C VAL A 66 0.20 -18.31 -58.03
N ARG A 67 0.95 -17.39 -57.43
CA ARG A 67 0.89 -17.01 -56.01
C ARG A 67 0.37 -15.58 -55.90
N VAL A 68 -0.32 -15.27 -54.81
CA VAL A 68 -0.63 -13.88 -54.43
C VAL A 68 0.49 -13.41 -53.52
N PHE A 69 1.22 -12.39 -53.96
CA PHE A 69 2.02 -11.57 -53.05
C PHE A 69 1.04 -10.69 -52.25
N PHE A 70 1.25 -10.58 -50.94
CA PHE A 70 0.60 -9.53 -50.17
C PHE A 70 1.53 -8.94 -49.11
N HIS A 71 1.29 -7.67 -48.79
CA HIS A 71 1.83 -7.03 -47.61
C HIS A 71 0.84 -6.04 -47.02
N ILE A 72 1.03 -5.73 -45.74
CA ILE A 72 0.22 -4.83 -44.95
C ILE A 72 1.12 -3.71 -44.49
N VAL A 73 0.76 -2.47 -44.80
CA VAL A 73 1.47 -1.27 -44.33
C VAL A 73 0.59 -0.46 -43.38
N ASN A 74 1.18 0.17 -42.37
CA ASN A 74 0.54 1.20 -41.58
C ASN A 74 0.22 2.42 -42.47
N ALA A 75 -1.00 2.96 -42.38
CA ALA A 75 -1.49 3.98 -43.30
C ALA A 75 -0.95 5.40 -43.02
N GLU A 76 -0.43 5.68 -41.82
CA GLU A 76 0.11 6.99 -41.45
C GLU A 76 1.62 7.08 -41.67
N ASN A 77 2.37 6.04 -41.27
CA ASN A 77 3.84 6.04 -41.29
C ASN A 77 4.47 5.16 -42.39
N GLY A 78 3.67 4.35 -43.10
CA GLY A 78 4.13 3.54 -44.24
C GLY A 78 4.99 2.33 -43.88
N ILE A 79 5.11 1.96 -42.60
CA ILE A 79 5.88 0.79 -42.16
C ILE A 79 5.12 -0.49 -42.55
N GLU A 80 5.80 -1.41 -43.23
CA GLU A 80 5.33 -2.78 -43.49
C GLU A 80 5.26 -3.55 -42.17
N VAL A 81 4.07 -4.00 -41.79
CA VAL A 81 3.81 -4.72 -40.53
C VAL A 81 3.68 -6.23 -40.72
N ALA A 82 3.25 -6.68 -41.91
CA ALA A 82 3.23 -8.09 -42.29
C ALA A 82 3.36 -8.27 -43.81
N ARG A 83 3.90 -9.40 -44.26
CA ARG A 83 4.02 -9.77 -45.69
C ARG A 83 3.95 -11.28 -45.90
N SER A 84 3.63 -11.73 -47.11
CA SER A 84 3.81 -13.12 -47.51
C SER A 84 5.29 -13.53 -47.59
N LYS A 85 5.58 -14.79 -47.29
CA LYS A 85 6.86 -15.47 -47.50
C LYS A 85 6.78 -16.17 -48.85
N ASP A 86 7.14 -15.47 -49.89
CA ASP A 86 6.64 -15.76 -51.25
C ASP A 86 7.06 -17.14 -51.78
N ASP A 87 8.25 -17.62 -51.40
CA ASP A 87 8.78 -18.94 -51.76
C ASP A 87 8.51 -20.05 -50.71
N HIS A 88 7.65 -19.81 -49.71
CA HIS A 88 7.30 -20.82 -48.70
C HIS A 88 6.53 -21.99 -49.33
N PRO A 89 6.73 -23.25 -48.87
CA PRO A 89 5.94 -24.39 -49.34
C PRO A 89 4.44 -24.21 -49.10
N ASP A 90 4.04 -23.62 -47.96
CA ASP A 90 2.62 -23.47 -47.59
C ASP A 90 1.89 -22.31 -48.30
N MET A 91 2.55 -21.53 -49.19
CA MET A 91 1.87 -20.48 -49.96
C MET A 91 0.76 -21.06 -50.85
N PRO A 92 -0.48 -20.50 -50.83
CA PRO A 92 -1.53 -20.88 -51.76
C PRO A 92 -1.11 -20.70 -53.23
N ARG A 93 -1.39 -21.71 -54.05
CA ARG A 93 -1.00 -21.79 -55.47
C ARG A 93 -2.20 -22.18 -56.32
N PHE A 94 -2.46 -21.43 -57.40
CA PHE A 94 -3.59 -21.67 -58.28
C PHE A 94 -3.22 -21.52 -59.77
N THR A 95 -4.19 -21.77 -60.66
CA THR A 95 -4.02 -21.63 -62.11
C THR A 95 -5.08 -20.69 -62.67
N ILE A 96 -4.65 -19.56 -63.22
CA ILE A 96 -5.53 -18.62 -63.92
C ILE A 96 -5.71 -19.10 -65.36
N GLN A 97 -6.93 -19.43 -65.75
CA GLN A 97 -7.24 -19.88 -67.12
C GLN A 97 -7.29 -18.70 -68.09
N GLY A 98 -7.06 -18.97 -69.38
CA GLY A 98 -7.28 -17.99 -70.44
C GLY A 98 -8.76 -17.57 -70.52
N ARG A 99 -9.02 -16.27 -70.72
CA ARG A 99 -10.36 -15.66 -70.81
C ARG A 99 -11.28 -16.05 -69.66
N SER A 100 -10.80 -15.92 -68.43
CA SER A 100 -11.53 -16.29 -67.22
C SER A 100 -11.52 -15.18 -66.17
N THR A 101 -12.57 -15.16 -65.35
CA THR A 101 -12.63 -14.42 -64.09
C THR A 101 -12.75 -15.43 -62.96
N MET A 102 -11.98 -15.23 -61.90
CA MET A 102 -12.03 -16.02 -60.67
C MET A 102 -12.05 -15.09 -59.46
N THR A 103 -12.64 -15.56 -58.36
CA THR A 103 -12.66 -14.86 -57.07
C THR A 103 -11.99 -15.73 -56.03
N LEU A 104 -11.12 -15.12 -55.23
CA LEU A 104 -10.47 -15.72 -54.07
C LEU A 104 -10.92 -14.96 -52.81
N PHE A 105 -11.09 -15.67 -51.71
CA PHE A 105 -11.45 -15.12 -50.40
C PHE A 105 -10.29 -15.25 -49.41
N SER A 106 -10.41 -14.68 -48.22
CA SER A 106 -9.34 -14.65 -47.19
C SER A 106 -8.63 -16.01 -46.99
N SER A 107 -9.42 -17.09 -46.89
CA SER A 107 -8.97 -18.48 -46.73
C SER A 107 -8.20 -19.06 -47.92
N ASP A 108 -8.36 -18.48 -49.11
CA ASP A 108 -7.68 -18.91 -50.34
C ASP A 108 -6.39 -18.11 -50.59
N LEU A 109 -6.16 -17.06 -49.79
CA LEU A 109 -5.12 -16.04 -49.96
C LEU A 109 -4.08 -16.06 -48.82
N ILE A 110 -4.52 -16.33 -47.60
CA ILE A 110 -3.72 -16.20 -46.37
C ILE A 110 -3.50 -17.59 -45.77
N ASN A 111 -2.23 -17.98 -45.60
CA ASN A 111 -1.82 -19.11 -44.77
C ASN A 111 -0.83 -18.59 -43.72
N VAL A 112 -1.13 -18.76 -42.42
CA VAL A 112 -0.40 -18.06 -41.36
C VAL A 112 1.08 -18.48 -41.27
N ASN A 113 1.42 -19.74 -41.57
CA ASN A 113 2.81 -20.21 -41.60
C ASN A 113 3.63 -19.49 -42.67
N ALA A 114 2.98 -19.16 -43.79
CA ALA A 114 3.56 -18.45 -44.93
C ALA A 114 3.54 -16.90 -44.77
N VAL A 115 3.28 -16.35 -43.59
CA VAL A 115 3.36 -14.91 -43.31
C VAL A 115 4.62 -14.57 -42.49
N SER A 116 5.27 -13.44 -42.80
CA SER A 116 6.29 -12.79 -41.97
C SER A 116 5.73 -11.49 -41.38
N ILE A 117 6.17 -11.13 -40.17
CA ILE A 117 5.65 -10.01 -39.38
C ILE A 117 6.85 -9.17 -38.90
N ASP A 118 6.76 -7.83 -38.94
CA ASP A 118 7.86 -6.93 -38.57
C ASP A 118 8.29 -7.13 -37.12
N GLU A 119 9.61 -7.15 -36.89
CA GLU A 119 10.20 -7.56 -35.61
C GLU A 119 9.81 -6.67 -34.42
N LYS A 120 9.42 -5.41 -34.66
CA LYS A 120 9.02 -4.46 -33.59
C LYS A 120 7.65 -4.80 -33.01
N ILE A 121 6.74 -5.36 -33.83
CA ILE A 121 5.43 -5.85 -33.36
C ILE A 121 5.41 -7.38 -33.18
N ARG A 122 6.37 -8.10 -33.78
CA ARG A 122 6.46 -9.58 -33.76
C ARG A 122 6.29 -10.17 -32.38
N THR A 123 6.87 -9.58 -31.33
CA THR A 123 6.65 -10.01 -29.94
C THR A 123 5.16 -9.95 -29.59
N ILE A 124 4.54 -8.78 -29.70
CA ILE A 124 3.11 -8.54 -29.40
C ILE A 124 2.22 -9.50 -30.19
N VAL A 125 2.44 -9.62 -31.51
CA VAL A 125 1.61 -10.47 -32.38
C VAL A 125 1.84 -11.95 -32.08
N SER A 126 3.05 -12.37 -31.71
CA SER A 126 3.35 -13.76 -31.34
C SER A 126 2.77 -14.17 -29.97
N THR A 127 2.63 -13.23 -29.02
CA THR A 127 2.05 -13.51 -27.70
C THR A 127 0.53 -13.35 -27.67
N THR A 128 -0.06 -12.51 -28.55
CA THR A 128 -1.51 -12.19 -28.55
C THR A 128 -2.27 -12.68 -29.78
N ASN A 129 -1.57 -13.23 -30.78
CA ASN A 129 -2.11 -13.60 -32.10
C ASN A 129 -2.86 -12.45 -32.80
N SER A 130 -2.54 -11.19 -32.46
CA SER A 130 -3.33 -10.01 -32.82
C SER A 130 -2.49 -8.87 -33.37
N ILE A 131 -2.95 -8.23 -34.46
CA ILE A 131 -2.42 -6.96 -34.98
C ILE A 131 -2.86 -5.81 -34.05
N PRO A 132 -2.00 -4.81 -33.75
CA PRO A 132 -2.38 -3.62 -32.99
C PRO A 132 -3.53 -2.81 -33.62
N GLU A 133 -4.26 -2.06 -32.79
CA GLU A 133 -5.24 -1.07 -33.25
C GLU A 133 -4.57 0.08 -33.99
N ASP A 134 -4.83 0.19 -35.30
CA ASP A 134 -4.38 1.29 -36.16
C ASP A 134 -5.15 1.28 -37.50
N ASN A 135 -4.87 2.26 -38.36
CA ASN A 135 -5.25 2.29 -39.76
C ASN A 135 -4.15 1.65 -40.62
N TYR A 136 -4.55 0.75 -41.51
CA TYR A 136 -3.64 -0.03 -42.34
C TYR A 136 -4.09 -0.02 -43.81
N GLN A 137 -3.18 -0.43 -44.71
CA GLN A 137 -3.52 -0.78 -46.09
C GLN A 137 -3.09 -2.22 -46.37
N TYR A 138 -4.03 -3.04 -46.84
CA TYR A 138 -3.78 -4.37 -47.37
C TYR A 138 -3.48 -4.22 -48.86
N CYS A 139 -2.29 -4.62 -49.31
CA CYS A 139 -1.82 -4.48 -50.68
C CYS A 139 -1.49 -5.84 -51.26
N VAL A 140 -1.98 -6.14 -52.47
CA VAL A 140 -1.83 -7.46 -53.13
C VAL A 140 -1.34 -7.35 -54.57
N ASN A 141 -0.59 -8.36 -55.01
CA ASN A 141 -0.09 -8.49 -56.38
C ASN A 141 -0.05 -9.96 -56.83
N LEU A 142 0.06 -10.23 -58.13
CA LEU A 142 0.10 -11.60 -58.69
C LEU A 142 1.47 -11.95 -59.25
N VAL A 143 2.03 -13.06 -58.78
CA VAL A 143 3.38 -13.53 -59.13
C VAL A 143 3.29 -14.95 -59.73
N ALA A 144 3.93 -15.15 -60.88
CA ALA A 144 4.00 -16.44 -61.55
C ALA A 144 5.12 -17.35 -61.00
N SER A 145 5.21 -18.57 -61.53
CA SER A 145 6.21 -19.58 -61.16
C SER A 145 7.65 -19.19 -61.52
N ASP A 146 7.85 -18.26 -62.46
CA ASP A 146 9.15 -17.68 -62.81
C ASP A 146 9.52 -16.42 -61.98
N GLY A 147 8.67 -16.03 -61.02
CA GLY A 147 8.82 -14.81 -60.23
C GLY A 147 8.38 -13.53 -60.93
N SER A 148 7.84 -13.61 -62.16
CA SER A 148 7.34 -12.42 -62.86
C SER A 148 6.00 -11.93 -62.29
N VAL A 149 5.85 -10.61 -62.20
CA VAL A 149 4.58 -9.96 -61.83
C VAL A 149 3.66 -9.92 -63.05
N ILE A 150 2.47 -10.54 -62.95
CA ILE A 150 1.55 -10.72 -64.08
C ILE A 150 0.32 -9.79 -64.05
N ALA A 151 0.10 -9.03 -62.98
CA ALA A 151 -1.00 -8.07 -62.89
C ALA A 151 -0.70 -6.80 -63.71
N PHE A 152 -1.54 -6.50 -64.72
CA PHE A 152 -1.42 -5.32 -65.58
C PHE A 152 -1.53 -4.00 -64.81
N THR A 153 -2.37 -3.98 -63.79
CA THR A 153 -2.61 -2.84 -62.89
C THR A 153 -1.44 -2.56 -61.97
N GLY A 154 -0.47 -3.47 -61.87
CA GLY A 154 0.41 -3.55 -60.72
C GLY A 154 -0.36 -3.95 -59.46
N GLU A 155 0.19 -3.54 -58.33
CA GLU A 155 -0.32 -3.80 -56.98
C GLU A 155 -1.66 -3.09 -56.69
N ALA A 156 -2.56 -3.79 -55.99
CA ALA A 156 -3.87 -3.28 -55.60
C ALA A 156 -3.96 -3.15 -54.07
N CYS A 157 -4.07 -1.90 -53.59
CA CYS A 157 -4.17 -1.58 -52.17
C CYS A 157 -5.59 -1.19 -51.74
N LYS A 158 -5.98 -1.57 -50.52
CA LYS A 158 -7.19 -1.11 -49.82
C LYS A 158 -6.92 -0.79 -48.36
N ALA A 159 -7.42 0.35 -47.91
CA ALA A 159 -7.38 0.73 -46.50
C ALA A 159 -8.43 -0.03 -45.67
N PHE A 160 -8.07 -0.35 -44.43
CA PHE A 160 -8.94 -0.87 -43.37
C PHE A 160 -8.44 -0.38 -42.01
N SER A 161 -9.30 -0.38 -41.00
CA SER A 161 -8.89 -0.19 -39.61
C SER A 161 -8.99 -1.49 -38.82
N VAL A 162 -8.10 -1.66 -37.84
CA VAL A 162 -8.31 -2.58 -36.70
C VAL A 162 -8.87 -1.74 -35.57
N LEU A 163 -9.83 -2.26 -34.79
CA LEU A 163 -10.42 -1.59 -33.64
C LEU A 163 -10.73 -2.61 -32.55
N ILE A 164 -10.25 -2.39 -31.33
CA ILE A 164 -10.52 -3.24 -30.16
C ILE A 164 -11.51 -2.50 -29.25
N PRO A 165 -12.77 -2.96 -29.12
CA PRO A 165 -13.79 -2.26 -28.35
C PRO A 165 -13.40 -2.04 -26.88
N ASP A 166 -13.93 -0.97 -26.28
CA ASP A 166 -13.83 -0.70 -24.86
C ASP A 166 -14.69 -1.68 -24.02
N PRO A 167 -14.30 -1.98 -22.76
CA PRO A 167 -15.02 -2.90 -21.89
C PRO A 167 -16.39 -2.37 -21.45
N PRO A 168 -17.29 -3.24 -20.98
CA PRO A 168 -18.54 -2.84 -20.34
C PRO A 168 -18.28 -1.95 -19.12
N THR A 169 -19.11 -0.92 -18.94
CA THR A 169 -19.16 -0.05 -17.77
C THR A 169 -20.43 -0.36 -16.99
N LEU A 170 -20.35 -0.49 -15.68
CA LEU A 170 -21.47 -0.86 -14.82
C LEU A 170 -22.37 0.35 -14.53
N LEU A 171 -23.69 0.14 -14.60
CA LEU A 171 -24.70 1.20 -14.48
C LEU A 171 -25.62 1.02 -13.26
N THR A 172 -26.15 -0.19 -13.06
CA THR A 172 -26.98 -0.53 -11.89
C THR A 172 -26.71 -1.98 -11.45
N PRO A 173 -26.72 -2.31 -10.14
CA PRO A 173 -26.62 -1.40 -8.99
C PRO A 173 -25.31 -0.59 -9.04
N ALA A 174 -25.38 0.69 -8.70
CA ALA A 174 -24.21 1.57 -8.66
C ALA A 174 -23.27 1.21 -7.50
N ASN A 175 -22.02 1.65 -7.57
CA ASN A 175 -21.03 1.35 -6.55
C ASN A 175 -21.40 1.98 -5.19
N GLY A 176 -21.59 1.15 -4.17
CA GLY A 176 -22.06 1.54 -2.85
C GLY A 176 -23.59 1.50 -2.66
N ASP A 177 -24.37 1.03 -3.65
CA ASP A 177 -25.84 0.93 -3.52
C ASP A 177 -26.27 0.07 -2.33
N THR A 178 -27.41 0.42 -1.72
CA THR A 178 -28.04 -0.34 -0.64
C THR A 178 -29.39 -0.89 -1.13
N ILE A 179 -29.46 -2.21 -1.31
CA ILE A 179 -30.59 -2.90 -1.95
C ILE A 179 -31.43 -3.61 -0.88
N SER A 180 -32.73 -3.30 -0.80
CA SER A 180 -33.61 -3.97 0.16
C SER A 180 -33.66 -5.49 -0.07
N ALA A 181 -33.53 -6.28 1.00
CA ALA A 181 -33.58 -7.75 0.95
C ALA A 181 -34.88 -8.34 0.35
N LYS A 182 -35.91 -7.51 0.12
CA LYS A 182 -37.21 -7.88 -0.47
C LYS A 182 -37.36 -7.46 -1.93
N VAL A 183 -36.28 -6.98 -2.56
CA VAL A 183 -36.23 -6.51 -3.95
C VAL A 183 -35.17 -7.31 -4.71
N PHE A 184 -35.55 -7.91 -5.85
CA PHE A 184 -34.62 -8.58 -6.74
C PHE A 184 -33.99 -7.53 -7.70
N PRO A 185 -32.68 -7.25 -7.61
CA PRO A 185 -32.07 -6.14 -8.33
C PRO A 185 -31.98 -6.37 -9.85
N ARG A 186 -31.86 -5.27 -10.59
CA ARG A 186 -31.50 -5.31 -12.01
C ARG A 186 -30.05 -4.90 -12.20
N PHE A 187 -29.25 -5.84 -12.68
CA PHE A 187 -27.90 -5.61 -13.15
C PHE A 187 -27.95 -5.02 -14.56
N SER A 188 -27.26 -3.91 -14.84
CA SER A 188 -27.18 -3.32 -16.17
C SER A 188 -25.84 -2.61 -16.42
N TRP A 189 -25.40 -2.63 -17.67
CA TRP A 189 -24.09 -2.15 -18.08
C TRP A 189 -24.15 -1.59 -19.52
N THR A 190 -23.09 -0.91 -19.96
CA THR A 190 -23.00 -0.42 -21.34
C THR A 190 -22.83 -1.59 -22.33
N PRO A 191 -23.56 -1.60 -23.46
CA PRO A 191 -23.37 -2.61 -24.50
C PRO A 191 -22.09 -2.36 -25.29
N ILE A 192 -21.32 -3.41 -25.56
CA ILE A 192 -20.11 -3.32 -26.39
C ILE A 192 -20.45 -3.26 -27.88
N TYR A 193 -19.60 -2.60 -28.67
CA TYR A 193 -19.75 -2.56 -30.12
C TYR A 193 -19.20 -3.84 -30.76
N VAL A 194 -20.05 -4.58 -31.47
CA VAL A 194 -19.67 -5.77 -32.25
C VAL A 194 -20.07 -5.60 -33.72
N ALA A 195 -19.31 -6.20 -34.62
CA ALA A 195 -19.52 -6.06 -36.06
C ALA A 195 -20.89 -6.60 -36.51
N ALA A 196 -21.49 -5.97 -37.52
CA ALA A 196 -22.83 -6.29 -37.99
C ALA A 196 -23.00 -7.79 -38.31
N GLY A 197 -23.98 -8.42 -37.65
CA GLY A 197 -24.27 -9.86 -37.73
C GLY A 197 -23.83 -10.68 -36.50
N VAL A 198 -22.97 -10.15 -35.64
CA VAL A 198 -22.49 -10.81 -34.41
C VAL A 198 -23.30 -10.34 -33.19
N GLN A 199 -23.57 -11.23 -32.23
CA GLN A 199 -24.18 -10.88 -30.94
C GLN A 199 -23.14 -11.00 -29.80
N ALA A 200 -22.99 -9.95 -28.99
CA ALA A 200 -22.13 -9.96 -27.81
C ALA A 200 -22.70 -10.84 -26.70
N LYS A 201 -21.84 -11.66 -26.07
CA LYS A 201 -22.13 -12.36 -24.82
C LYS A 201 -21.50 -11.61 -23.65
N TYR A 202 -22.09 -11.75 -22.48
CA TYR A 202 -21.60 -11.17 -21.23
C TYR A 202 -21.71 -12.21 -20.11
N ARG A 203 -20.64 -12.37 -19.33
CA ARG A 203 -20.62 -13.19 -18.11
C ARG A 203 -20.70 -12.28 -16.89
N LEU A 204 -21.82 -12.33 -16.18
CA LEU A 204 -22.07 -11.61 -14.93
C LEU A 204 -21.60 -12.47 -13.76
N VAL A 205 -20.70 -11.94 -12.93
CA VAL A 205 -20.25 -12.57 -11.68
C VAL A 205 -20.68 -11.70 -10.50
N ILE A 206 -21.25 -12.31 -9.46
CA ILE A 206 -21.62 -11.67 -8.18
C ILE A 206 -21.02 -12.51 -7.06
N ALA A 207 -20.22 -11.91 -6.17
CA ALA A 207 -19.53 -12.60 -5.08
C ALA A 207 -19.75 -11.91 -3.72
N PRO A 208 -19.85 -12.67 -2.61
CA PRO A 208 -19.92 -12.09 -1.26
C PRO A 208 -18.59 -11.42 -0.89
N VAL A 209 -18.64 -10.31 -0.17
CA VAL A 209 -17.49 -9.64 0.44
C VAL A 209 -17.55 -9.88 1.95
N PHE A 210 -16.51 -10.47 2.52
CA PHE A 210 -16.39 -10.69 3.97
C PHE A 210 -15.50 -9.61 4.62
N ALA A 211 -15.58 -9.49 5.95
CA ALA A 211 -14.84 -8.52 6.73
C ALA A 211 -13.34 -8.46 6.36
N GLY A 212 -12.87 -7.27 6.00
CA GLY A 212 -11.48 -6.99 5.62
C GLY A 212 -11.09 -7.32 4.16
N GLN A 213 -12.00 -7.85 3.34
CA GLN A 213 -11.75 -8.09 1.91
C GLN A 213 -12.11 -6.88 1.03
N SER A 214 -11.40 -6.68 -0.07
CA SER A 214 -11.86 -5.77 -1.13
C SER A 214 -12.89 -6.44 -2.04
N GLY A 215 -13.62 -5.65 -2.84
CA GLY A 215 -14.49 -6.19 -3.89
C GLY A 215 -13.73 -6.99 -4.96
N ARG A 216 -12.45 -6.67 -5.17
CA ARG A 216 -11.55 -7.47 -6.03
C ARG A 216 -11.28 -8.84 -5.42
N ASP A 217 -10.90 -8.90 -4.13
CA ASP A 217 -10.65 -10.17 -3.45
C ASP A 217 -11.90 -11.07 -3.43
N ALA A 218 -13.09 -10.47 -3.33
CA ALA A 218 -14.34 -11.20 -3.44
C ALA A 218 -14.52 -11.84 -4.83
N ILE A 219 -14.35 -11.09 -5.92
CA ILE A 219 -14.50 -11.59 -7.30
C ILE A 219 -13.39 -12.59 -7.68
N GLU A 220 -12.16 -12.38 -7.19
CA GLU A 220 -10.99 -13.20 -7.57
C GLU A 220 -10.78 -14.43 -6.67
N ARG A 221 -11.27 -14.43 -5.42
CA ARG A 221 -10.95 -15.48 -4.42
C ARG A 221 -12.16 -16.16 -3.76
N ASN A 222 -13.31 -15.49 -3.66
CA ASN A 222 -14.48 -16.10 -3.00
C ASN A 222 -15.33 -16.90 -4.00
N GLN A 223 -16.08 -17.88 -3.50
CA GLN A 223 -17.10 -18.54 -4.31
C GLN A 223 -18.20 -17.53 -4.67
N PRO A 224 -18.51 -17.32 -5.96
CA PRO A 224 -19.58 -16.42 -6.36
C PRO A 224 -20.95 -16.95 -5.93
N LEU A 225 -21.84 -16.03 -5.58
CA LEU A 225 -23.27 -16.27 -5.41
C LEU A 225 -23.94 -16.58 -6.76
N GLU A 226 -23.49 -15.92 -7.83
CA GLU A 226 -24.01 -16.06 -9.18
C GLU A 226 -22.87 -15.89 -10.20
N ASP A 227 -22.84 -16.74 -11.24
CA ASP A 227 -21.88 -16.71 -12.34
C ASP A 227 -22.64 -17.14 -13.62
N ARG A 228 -23.05 -16.17 -14.44
CA ARG A 228 -24.10 -16.36 -15.46
C ARG A 228 -23.77 -15.69 -16.79
N GLU A 229 -23.81 -16.46 -17.87
CA GLU A 229 -23.79 -15.92 -19.23
C GLU A 229 -25.17 -15.36 -19.63
N VAL A 230 -25.17 -14.17 -20.23
CA VAL A 230 -26.34 -13.51 -20.82
C VAL A 230 -25.98 -12.87 -22.17
N VAL A 231 -26.98 -12.69 -23.03
CA VAL A 231 -26.81 -12.16 -24.41
C VAL A 231 -27.38 -10.74 -24.59
N THR A 232 -27.58 -10.04 -23.48
CA THR A 232 -28.14 -8.68 -23.39
C THR A 232 -27.37 -7.88 -22.35
N ALA A 233 -27.21 -6.56 -22.53
CA ALA A 233 -26.45 -5.68 -21.62
C ALA A 233 -27.18 -5.35 -20.28
N SER A 234 -28.02 -6.27 -19.80
CA SER A 234 -28.63 -6.23 -18.48
C SER A 234 -29.16 -7.61 -18.11
N TYR A 235 -29.15 -7.91 -16.82
CA TYR A 235 -29.78 -9.09 -16.22
C TYR A 235 -30.77 -8.65 -15.11
N GLN A 236 -31.95 -9.25 -15.06
CA GLN A 236 -32.92 -9.05 -13.98
C GLN A 236 -32.83 -10.25 -13.05
N TYR A 237 -32.40 -10.04 -11.81
CA TYR A 237 -32.36 -11.10 -10.79
C TYR A 237 -33.78 -11.60 -10.50
N LEU A 238 -33.93 -12.90 -10.27
CA LEU A 238 -35.22 -13.59 -10.19
C LEU A 238 -35.46 -14.20 -8.80
N PRO A 239 -36.73 -14.45 -8.41
CA PRO A 239 -37.06 -15.20 -7.19
C PRO A 239 -36.56 -16.65 -7.16
N SER A 240 -36.07 -17.16 -8.29
CA SER A 240 -35.47 -18.49 -8.45
C SER A 240 -33.94 -18.51 -8.39
N ASP A 241 -33.30 -17.34 -8.40
CA ASP A 241 -31.84 -17.22 -8.31
C ASP A 241 -31.36 -17.39 -6.85
N PRO A 242 -30.06 -17.69 -6.61
CA PRO A 242 -29.53 -17.91 -5.28
C PRO A 242 -29.80 -16.72 -4.34
N SER A 243 -30.36 -16.99 -3.16
CA SER A 243 -30.67 -15.92 -2.20
C SER A 243 -29.38 -15.32 -1.61
N PHE A 244 -29.30 -13.99 -1.53
CA PHE A 244 -28.24 -13.29 -0.82
C PHE A 244 -28.12 -13.68 0.68
N SER A 245 -29.18 -14.26 1.27
CA SER A 245 -29.13 -14.81 2.63
C SER A 245 -28.29 -16.10 2.77
N LEU A 246 -27.85 -16.72 1.66
CA LEU A 246 -26.93 -17.87 1.67
C LEU A 246 -25.55 -17.52 2.25
N TYR A 247 -25.16 -16.25 2.25
CA TYR A 247 -23.92 -15.76 2.85
C TYR A 247 -24.22 -14.90 4.10
N PRO A 248 -24.52 -15.53 5.25
CA PRO A 248 -24.89 -14.81 6.47
C PRO A 248 -23.76 -13.94 7.04
N GLY A 249 -22.48 -14.24 6.73
CA GLY A 249 -21.34 -13.44 7.17
C GLY A 249 -20.87 -12.33 6.21
N ALA A 250 -21.52 -12.16 5.04
CA ALA A 250 -21.10 -11.15 4.07
C ALA A 250 -21.54 -9.74 4.49
N GLU A 251 -20.63 -8.77 4.38
CA GLU A 251 -20.86 -7.34 4.66
C GLU A 251 -21.39 -6.60 3.41
N ALA A 252 -20.98 -7.05 2.23
CA ALA A 252 -21.42 -6.56 0.93
C ALA A 252 -21.41 -7.69 -0.12
N PHE A 253 -21.84 -7.37 -1.35
CA PHE A 253 -21.66 -8.19 -2.54
C PHE A 253 -20.95 -7.37 -3.61
N ALA A 254 -19.86 -7.91 -4.14
CA ALA A 254 -19.16 -7.38 -5.30
C ALA A 254 -19.76 -7.96 -6.58
N TRP A 255 -19.75 -7.21 -7.68
CA TRP A 255 -20.15 -7.71 -8.99
C TRP A 255 -19.30 -7.13 -10.14
N GLN A 256 -19.14 -7.94 -11.18
CA GLN A 256 -18.37 -7.62 -12.38
C GLN A 256 -19.05 -8.24 -13.62
N VAL A 257 -18.82 -7.66 -14.80
CA VAL A 257 -19.26 -8.22 -16.07
C VAL A 257 -18.06 -8.39 -17.01
N GLN A 258 -17.96 -9.55 -17.64
CA GLN A 258 -16.96 -9.84 -18.68
C GLN A 258 -17.63 -10.03 -20.05
N ALA A 259 -17.36 -9.16 -21.01
CA ALA A 259 -17.79 -9.32 -22.40
C ALA A 259 -16.92 -10.34 -23.14
N VAL A 260 -17.56 -11.34 -23.76
CA VAL A 260 -16.88 -12.45 -24.45
C VAL A 260 -17.49 -12.70 -25.84
N ASN A 261 -16.68 -13.29 -26.72
CA ASN A 261 -17.09 -13.69 -28.07
C ASN A 261 -17.93 -14.98 -28.05
N GLU A 262 -18.26 -15.55 -29.20
CA GLU A 262 -19.04 -16.79 -29.26
C GLU A 262 -18.33 -18.01 -28.64
N GLN A 263 -16.99 -18.01 -28.67
CA GLN A 263 -16.10 -19.06 -28.21
C GLN A 263 -15.76 -18.99 -26.70
N GLY A 264 -15.99 -17.83 -26.08
CA GLY A 264 -15.70 -17.55 -24.66
C GLY A 264 -14.45 -16.69 -24.42
N ASP A 265 -13.75 -16.26 -25.47
CA ASP A 265 -12.58 -15.37 -25.35
C ASP A 265 -13.00 -13.91 -25.11
N PRO A 266 -12.17 -13.07 -24.47
CA PRO A 266 -12.37 -11.62 -24.35
C PRO A 266 -12.81 -10.91 -25.64
N ALA A 267 -13.91 -10.16 -25.59
CA ALA A 267 -14.42 -9.38 -26.73
C ALA A 267 -13.96 -7.91 -26.75
N THR A 268 -13.27 -7.44 -25.71
CA THR A 268 -12.87 -6.04 -25.51
C THR A 268 -11.46 -5.95 -24.90
N ARG A 269 -10.96 -4.73 -24.74
CA ARG A 269 -9.83 -4.41 -23.84
C ARG A 269 -10.11 -4.91 -22.41
N ASN A 270 -9.08 -5.00 -21.56
CA ASN A 270 -9.16 -5.44 -20.16
C ASN A 270 -9.76 -6.85 -19.96
N ASP A 271 -9.37 -7.83 -20.79
CA ASP A 271 -9.91 -9.20 -20.80
C ASP A 271 -11.44 -9.30 -20.95
N GLY A 272 -12.12 -8.30 -21.53
CA GLY A 272 -13.59 -8.26 -21.53
C GLY A 272 -14.20 -7.59 -20.29
N LYS A 273 -13.43 -7.38 -19.23
CA LYS A 273 -13.92 -7.12 -17.86
C LYS A 273 -14.23 -5.65 -17.62
N SER A 274 -15.36 -5.40 -16.98
CA SER A 274 -15.70 -4.12 -16.36
C SER A 274 -14.86 -3.81 -15.12
N GLU A 275 -15.03 -2.61 -14.58
CA GLU A 275 -14.77 -2.32 -13.18
C GLU A 275 -15.60 -3.23 -12.25
N ILE A 276 -15.24 -3.27 -10.96
CA ILE A 276 -15.96 -4.03 -9.94
C ILE A 276 -16.73 -3.03 -9.07
N TYR A 277 -18.05 -3.22 -8.97
CA TYR A 277 -18.92 -2.45 -8.08
C TYR A 277 -19.37 -3.29 -6.90
N ASN A 278 -19.49 -2.68 -5.73
CA ASN A 278 -20.06 -3.31 -4.54
C ASN A 278 -21.48 -2.78 -4.29
N PHE A 279 -22.36 -3.61 -3.74
CA PHE A 279 -23.63 -3.20 -3.14
C PHE A 279 -23.86 -3.92 -1.82
N THR A 280 -24.69 -3.35 -0.95
CA THR A 280 -25.04 -3.90 0.36
C THR A 280 -26.50 -4.33 0.40
N ILE A 281 -26.83 -5.29 1.27
CA ILE A 281 -28.21 -5.68 1.56
C ILE A 281 -28.42 -5.57 3.07
N PRO A 282 -29.18 -4.57 3.56
CA PRO A 282 -29.29 -4.31 4.99
C PRO A 282 -30.18 -5.36 5.65
N ARG A 283 -29.77 -5.80 6.83
CA ARG A 283 -30.53 -6.69 7.72
C ARG A 283 -30.78 -5.93 9.02
N THR A 284 -31.92 -6.17 9.66
CA THR A 284 -32.32 -5.40 10.85
C THR A 284 -32.74 -6.29 12.02
N SER A 285 -32.41 -5.81 13.21
CA SER A 285 -32.85 -6.36 14.51
C SER A 285 -33.28 -5.23 15.44
N GLN A 286 -34.12 -5.52 16.43
CA GLN A 286 -34.68 -4.51 17.34
C GLN A 286 -34.14 -4.60 18.76
N ILE A 287 -33.96 -3.45 19.42
CA ILE A 287 -33.65 -3.34 20.86
C ILE A 287 -34.79 -2.57 21.55
N VAL A 288 -35.43 -3.16 22.56
CA VAL A 288 -36.59 -2.57 23.26
C VAL A 288 -36.36 -2.46 24.76
N GLY A 289 -36.71 -1.31 25.35
CA GLY A 289 -36.61 -1.06 26.79
C GLY A 289 -37.60 -0.02 27.33
N TYR A 290 -37.49 0.28 28.63
CA TYR A 290 -38.38 1.19 29.34
C TYR A 290 -37.65 2.05 30.39
N LYS A 291 -38.20 3.23 30.65
CA LYS A 291 -37.78 4.19 31.68
C LYS A 291 -38.95 4.47 32.63
N PHE A 292 -38.73 4.33 33.93
CA PHE A 292 -39.76 4.50 34.97
C PHE A 292 -39.31 5.44 36.10
N LYS A 293 -40.28 5.88 36.91
CA LYS A 293 -40.06 6.60 38.15
C LYS A 293 -40.03 5.60 39.30
N ASP A 294 -38.83 5.32 39.81
CA ASP A 294 -38.64 4.57 41.04
C ASP A 294 -38.93 5.50 42.24
N ALA A 295 -40.16 5.40 42.75
CA ALA A 295 -40.65 6.26 43.81
C ALA A 295 -40.13 5.83 45.19
N ASN A 296 -39.78 4.56 45.35
CA ASN A 296 -39.39 3.98 46.63
C ASN A 296 -37.86 3.89 46.79
N GLY A 297 -37.13 3.54 45.73
CA GLY A 297 -35.68 3.49 45.61
C GLY A 297 -35.09 2.08 45.48
N ASN A 298 -35.83 1.09 44.99
CA ASN A 298 -35.43 -0.34 45.00
C ASN A 298 -34.92 -0.88 43.64
N GLY A 299 -35.01 -0.11 42.55
CA GLY A 299 -34.60 -0.50 41.21
C GLY A 299 -35.52 -1.49 40.48
N THR A 300 -36.73 -1.75 40.98
CA THR A 300 -37.70 -2.70 40.41
C THR A 300 -38.96 -1.97 39.96
N TRP A 301 -39.34 -2.09 38.68
CA TRP A 301 -40.51 -1.38 38.18
C TRP A 301 -41.83 -2.06 38.58
N GLU A 302 -42.41 -1.62 39.70
CA GLU A 302 -43.73 -2.06 40.17
C GLU A 302 -44.88 -1.40 39.37
N GLY A 303 -44.92 -1.76 38.08
CA GLY A 303 -45.87 -1.30 37.07
C GLY A 303 -45.61 -1.84 35.64
N ASN A 304 -44.57 -2.66 35.43
CA ASN A 304 -44.15 -3.13 34.11
C ASN A 304 -45.22 -4.01 33.40
N PRO A 305 -45.73 -3.62 32.21
CA PRO A 305 -46.80 -4.35 31.51
C PRO A 305 -46.38 -5.72 30.99
N ASN A 306 -45.08 -6.00 30.83
CA ASN A 306 -44.58 -7.31 30.38
C ASN A 306 -44.39 -8.30 31.56
N THR A 307 -44.40 -7.82 32.81
CA THR A 307 -44.29 -8.64 34.02
C THR A 307 -45.41 -8.29 35.01
N PRO A 308 -46.69 -8.53 34.67
CA PRO A 308 -47.86 -8.05 35.43
C PRO A 308 -48.09 -8.74 36.79
N SER A 309 -47.09 -9.44 37.33
CA SER A 309 -47.14 -10.18 38.59
C SER A 309 -46.64 -9.37 39.80
N ILE A 310 -46.10 -8.16 39.59
CA ILE A 310 -45.53 -7.31 40.65
C ILE A 310 -46.49 -6.13 40.92
N PRO A 311 -47.18 -6.09 42.08
CA PRO A 311 -48.19 -5.07 42.36
C PRO A 311 -47.58 -3.76 42.88
N GLY A 312 -47.87 -2.65 42.18
CA GLY A 312 -47.56 -1.30 42.63
C GLY A 312 -48.21 -0.24 41.74
N ASN A 313 -47.68 0.98 41.76
CA ASN A 313 -48.17 2.10 40.96
C ASN A 313 -47.02 3.02 40.52
N GLU A 314 -45.94 2.43 40.02
CA GLU A 314 -44.80 3.17 39.49
C GLU A 314 -44.99 3.49 38.00
N THR A 315 -44.86 4.75 37.63
CA THR A 315 -45.20 5.24 36.29
C THR A 315 -43.97 5.32 35.38
N GLY A 316 -44.15 5.00 34.09
CA GLY A 316 -43.17 5.31 33.06
C GLY A 316 -42.86 6.81 33.01
N ILE A 317 -41.59 7.18 32.74
CA ILE A 317 -41.21 8.58 32.49
C ILE A 317 -41.13 8.78 30.98
N SER A 318 -42.10 9.52 30.45
CA SER A 318 -42.14 9.95 29.04
C SER A 318 -41.22 11.14 28.78
N GLY A 319 -40.81 11.33 27.52
CA GLY A 319 -40.08 12.53 27.08
C GLY A 319 -38.57 12.52 27.36
N LEU A 320 -38.00 11.43 27.88
CA LEU A 320 -36.56 11.31 28.11
C LEU A 320 -35.86 10.74 26.87
N THR A 321 -34.79 11.41 26.41
CA THR A 321 -33.97 10.92 25.30
C THR A 321 -32.99 9.85 25.78
N ILE A 322 -33.19 8.61 25.34
CA ILE A 322 -32.28 7.48 25.57
C ILE A 322 -31.27 7.41 24.41
N THR A 323 -30.01 7.13 24.73
CA THR A 323 -28.92 7.03 23.74
C THR A 323 -28.45 5.59 23.58
N LEU A 324 -28.40 5.11 22.35
CA LEU A 324 -27.70 3.89 21.94
C LEU A 324 -26.28 4.27 21.47
N ARG A 325 -25.27 3.53 21.92
CA ARG A 325 -23.89 3.63 21.42
C ARG A 325 -23.34 2.25 21.09
N GLY A 326 -22.45 2.15 20.11
CA GLY A 326 -21.90 0.88 19.64
C GLY A 326 -21.48 0.99 18.17
N PRO A 327 -21.62 -0.08 17.37
CA PRO A 327 -21.45 -0.03 15.91
C PRO A 327 -22.33 1.06 15.25
N GLU A 328 -23.55 1.25 15.73
CA GLU A 328 -24.40 2.41 15.46
C GLU A 328 -24.59 3.27 16.71
N ASN A 329 -24.72 4.58 16.50
CA ASN A 329 -25.13 5.53 17.54
C ASN A 329 -26.50 6.09 17.17
N GLN A 330 -27.49 5.97 18.06
CA GLN A 330 -28.87 6.41 17.82
C GLN A 330 -29.43 7.09 19.09
N THR A 331 -30.44 7.93 18.92
CA THR A 331 -31.21 8.49 20.04
C THR A 331 -32.70 8.35 19.79
N THR A 332 -33.45 7.99 20.82
CA THR A 332 -34.90 7.83 20.76
C THR A 332 -35.51 8.41 22.04
N THR A 333 -36.78 8.80 22.02
CA THR A 333 -37.45 9.43 23.17
C THR A 333 -38.51 8.50 23.75
N THR A 334 -38.60 8.42 25.08
CA THR A 334 -39.53 7.53 25.77
C THR A 334 -40.99 7.91 25.53
N ASP A 335 -41.81 6.93 25.15
CA ASP A 335 -43.24 7.10 24.87
C ASP A 335 -44.04 7.43 26.15
N GLN A 336 -45.36 7.56 26.03
CA GLN A 336 -46.25 7.89 27.16
C GLN A 336 -46.25 6.85 28.29
N ASN A 337 -45.78 5.63 28.03
CA ASN A 337 -45.62 4.53 28.98
C ASN A 337 -44.16 4.33 29.42
N GLY A 338 -43.25 5.23 29.01
CA GLY A 338 -41.81 5.12 29.25
C GLY A 338 -41.06 4.19 28.30
N ARG A 339 -41.71 3.59 27.29
CA ARG A 339 -41.08 2.64 26.34
C ARG A 339 -40.14 3.36 25.38
N PHE A 340 -39.03 2.71 25.04
CA PHE A 340 -38.12 3.14 23.97
C PHE A 340 -37.74 1.96 23.07
N GLU A 341 -37.39 2.26 21.82
CA GLU A 341 -37.02 1.27 20.80
C GLU A 341 -35.95 1.82 19.85
N PHE A 342 -35.04 0.94 19.44
CA PHE A 342 -34.04 1.16 18.39
C PHE A 342 -34.10 0.03 17.35
N ILE A 343 -33.84 0.36 16.08
CA ILE A 343 -33.66 -0.62 14.99
C ILE A 343 -32.20 -0.54 14.57
N VAL A 344 -31.45 -1.63 14.74
CA VAL A 344 -30.01 -1.70 14.40
C VAL A 344 -29.79 -2.52 13.13
N HIS A 345 -28.76 -2.13 12.39
CA HIS A 345 -28.42 -2.59 11.04
C HIS A 345 -27.01 -3.25 10.97
N THR A 346 -26.28 -3.23 12.09
CA THR A 346 -24.89 -3.68 12.22
C THR A 346 -24.75 -4.67 13.40
N PRO A 347 -24.09 -5.83 13.25
CA PRO A 347 -23.90 -6.77 14.35
C PRO A 347 -22.86 -6.25 15.35
N GLY A 348 -22.95 -6.68 16.61
CA GLY A 348 -21.96 -6.36 17.64
C GLY A 348 -22.54 -5.97 18.99
N THR A 349 -21.70 -5.40 19.85
CA THR A 349 -22.07 -5.05 21.23
C THR A 349 -22.44 -3.58 21.34
N TYR A 350 -23.66 -3.34 21.81
CA TYR A 350 -24.27 -2.04 22.01
C TYR A 350 -24.41 -1.71 23.50
N ILE A 351 -24.32 -0.43 23.83
CA ILE A 351 -24.53 0.14 25.16
C ILE A 351 -25.70 1.12 25.07
N VAL A 352 -26.83 0.76 25.68
CA VAL A 352 -27.97 1.67 25.88
C VAL A 352 -27.71 2.48 27.14
N THR A 353 -27.85 3.80 27.07
CA THR A 353 -27.52 4.74 28.16
C THR A 353 -28.63 5.76 28.35
N GLN A 354 -29.03 6.02 29.60
CA GLN A 354 -29.88 7.16 29.96
C GLN A 354 -29.03 8.38 30.37
N PRO A 355 -29.47 9.62 30.07
CA PRO A 355 -28.82 10.82 30.55
C PRO A 355 -29.06 11.03 32.05
N PRO A 356 -28.14 11.70 32.79
CA PRO A 356 -28.38 12.10 34.16
C PRO A 356 -29.46 13.19 34.22
N SER A 357 -30.58 12.88 34.84
CA SER A 357 -31.71 13.80 35.02
C SER A 357 -31.42 14.79 36.15
N SER A 358 -31.40 16.10 35.89
CA SER A 358 -31.06 17.12 36.90
C SER A 358 -31.95 17.01 38.14
N GLY A 359 -31.31 16.92 39.32
CA GLY A 359 -31.95 16.58 40.59
C GLY A 359 -31.97 15.08 40.87
N TRP A 360 -32.31 14.25 39.89
CA TRP A 360 -32.60 12.83 40.07
C TRP A 360 -31.34 11.93 40.04
N VAL A 361 -31.35 10.90 40.87
CA VAL A 361 -30.27 9.96 41.17
C VAL A 361 -30.72 8.56 40.75
N PRO A 362 -29.98 7.86 39.86
CA PRO A 362 -30.40 6.57 39.32
C PRO A 362 -30.39 5.45 40.37
N THR A 363 -31.39 4.57 40.27
CA THR A 363 -31.60 3.39 41.14
C THR A 363 -31.39 2.06 40.40
N THR A 364 -31.42 2.07 39.06
CA THR A 364 -30.90 0.99 38.21
C THR A 364 -29.63 1.45 37.46
N PRO A 365 -28.83 0.55 36.87
CA PRO A 365 -27.63 0.93 36.12
C PRO A 365 -27.97 1.88 34.96
N SER A 366 -27.35 3.07 34.93
CA SER A 366 -27.63 4.09 33.91
C SER A 366 -27.16 3.73 32.49
N SER A 367 -26.44 2.61 32.35
CA SER A 367 -26.03 2.03 31.08
C SER A 367 -26.14 0.50 31.12
N VAL A 368 -26.71 -0.10 30.07
CA VAL A 368 -26.90 -1.55 29.92
C VAL A 368 -26.29 -2.01 28.60
N THR A 369 -25.52 -3.09 28.64
CA THR A 369 -24.83 -3.65 27.46
C THR A 369 -25.62 -4.83 26.89
N ARG A 370 -25.81 -4.88 25.57
CA ARG A 370 -26.47 -5.97 24.83
C ARG A 370 -25.68 -6.30 23.56
N THR A 371 -25.48 -7.57 23.26
CA THR A 371 -24.82 -8.03 22.02
C THR A 371 -25.88 -8.53 21.03
N ILE A 372 -25.80 -8.06 19.79
CA ILE A 372 -26.77 -8.32 18.71
C ILE A 372 -26.07 -9.09 17.58
N LEU A 373 -26.76 -10.10 17.06
CA LEU A 373 -26.44 -10.79 15.81
C LEU A 373 -27.58 -10.48 14.82
N LEU A 374 -27.25 -10.19 13.56
CA LEU A 374 -28.27 -9.78 12.58
C LEU A 374 -28.97 -10.97 11.92
N PHE A 375 -30.02 -11.46 12.58
CA PHE A 375 -31.02 -12.34 11.97
C PHE A 375 -32.27 -11.51 11.60
N GLU A 376 -32.89 -11.79 10.43
CA GLU A 376 -34.04 -11.02 9.96
C GLU A 376 -35.24 -11.21 10.91
N GLY A 377 -35.67 -10.13 11.56
CA GLY A 377 -36.85 -10.11 12.41
C GLY A 377 -36.63 -10.47 13.87
N GLU A 378 -35.39 -10.51 14.37
CA GLU A 378 -35.13 -10.72 15.80
C GLU A 378 -35.37 -9.44 16.64
N THR A 379 -36.18 -9.55 17.70
CA THR A 379 -36.47 -8.50 18.67
C THR A 379 -35.88 -8.86 20.04
N VAL A 380 -34.91 -8.07 20.51
CA VAL A 380 -34.28 -8.24 21.83
C VAL A 380 -34.85 -7.23 22.82
N ALA A 381 -35.62 -7.72 23.81
CA ALA A 381 -36.18 -6.92 24.89
C ALA A 381 -35.28 -6.91 26.15
N GLU A 382 -35.76 -6.25 27.22
CA GLU A 382 -35.15 -6.12 28.56
C GLU A 382 -34.04 -5.06 28.74
N VAL A 383 -34.36 -3.77 28.58
CA VAL A 383 -33.55 -2.68 29.19
C VAL A 383 -34.44 -1.82 30.09
N LEU A 384 -34.02 -1.53 31.33
CA LEU A 384 -34.83 -0.85 32.35
C LEU A 384 -34.04 0.23 33.11
N PHE A 385 -34.63 1.43 33.26
CA PHE A 385 -34.01 2.61 33.87
C PHE A 385 -34.92 3.31 34.92
N GLY A 386 -34.43 3.71 36.10
CA GLY A 386 -35.19 4.43 37.17
C GLY A 386 -34.35 5.38 38.04
N ASP A 387 -34.90 6.52 38.55
CA ASP A 387 -34.18 7.58 39.32
C ASP A 387 -35.00 8.32 40.45
N LYS A 388 -34.38 9.19 41.31
CA LYS A 388 -34.95 9.92 42.53
C LYS A 388 -34.19 11.23 43.03
N GLU A 389 -34.80 12.34 43.53
CA GLU A 389 -34.36 13.81 43.45
C GLU A 389 -33.54 14.57 44.61
N THR A 390 -32.65 15.61 44.34
CA THR A 390 -31.65 16.40 45.24
C THR A 390 -31.05 17.83 44.74
N GLN A 391 -30.10 18.60 45.44
CA GLN A 391 -29.63 20.06 45.18
C GLN A 391 -28.10 20.60 45.45
N THR A 392 -27.76 21.92 45.79
CA THR A 392 -26.46 22.74 45.47
C THR A 392 -25.88 23.89 46.46
N THR A 393 -24.67 24.60 46.26
CA THR A 393 -24.18 26.06 46.64
C THR A 393 -22.62 26.48 46.62
N SER A 394 -22.12 27.75 46.96
CA SER A 394 -20.76 28.47 46.71
C SER A 394 -20.42 29.83 47.52
N ASP A 395 -19.30 30.69 47.61
CA ASP A 395 -17.78 30.80 47.33
C ASP A 395 -16.84 31.96 48.07
N PRO A 396 -16.06 33.02 47.56
CA PRO A 396 -14.66 33.50 48.05
C PRO A 396 -14.23 35.05 48.33
N GLY A 397 -12.91 35.49 48.51
CA GLY A 397 -12.35 36.91 48.80
C GLY A 397 -10.78 37.30 48.77
N THR A 398 -10.29 38.60 48.96
CA THR A 398 -8.83 39.19 48.80
C THR A 398 -8.50 40.55 49.63
N THR A 399 -7.42 41.46 49.75
CA THR A 399 -6.01 41.97 49.25
C THR A 399 -5.36 43.10 50.26
N THR A 400 -4.27 43.98 50.28
CA THR A 400 -2.91 44.51 49.68
C THR A 400 -2.14 45.50 50.72
N THR A 401 -1.07 46.43 50.70
CA THR A 401 0.13 47.16 49.99
C THR A 401 0.96 48.10 51.05
N THR A 402 2.00 49.04 51.02
CA THR A 402 3.26 49.69 50.36
C THR A 402 3.77 50.97 51.20
N THR A 403 4.86 51.84 51.18
CA THR A 403 6.35 52.12 50.83
C THR A 403 6.81 53.49 51.55
N THR A 404 7.90 54.36 51.56
CA THR A 404 9.29 54.77 51.00
C THR A 404 9.97 55.85 51.97
N SER A 405 11.03 56.74 51.89
CA SER A 405 12.23 57.30 51.09
C SER A 405 13.15 58.23 52.05
N THR A 406 14.13 59.18 51.85
CA THR A 406 14.99 59.94 50.81
C THR A 406 16.24 60.70 51.48
N THR A 407 17.12 61.52 50.79
CA THR A 407 18.40 62.19 51.33
C THR A 407 18.81 63.64 50.81
N THR A 408 20.09 64.13 50.94
CA THR A 408 20.67 65.55 50.78
C THR A 408 21.87 65.69 49.76
N GLY A 409 22.79 66.69 49.61
CA GLY A 409 23.31 67.92 50.31
C GLY A 409 24.29 68.82 49.43
N PRO A 410 25.09 69.82 49.95
CA PRO A 410 25.45 71.08 49.19
C PRO A 410 26.90 71.51 48.76
N THR A 411 27.05 72.46 47.79
CA THR A 411 28.29 73.29 47.49
C THR A 411 28.27 74.81 46.96
N CYS A 412 27.78 75.50 45.86
CA CYS A 412 27.21 75.26 44.49
C CYS A 412 28.33 74.85 43.54
N GLY A 413 28.85 73.66 43.80
CA GLY A 413 29.27 72.81 42.72
C GLY A 413 28.01 72.33 42.02
N ILE A 414 28.08 72.26 40.71
CA ILE A 414 27.51 71.13 40.01
C ILE A 414 28.13 69.86 40.60
N LYS A 415 27.30 68.94 41.06
CA LYS A 415 27.73 67.59 41.38
C LYS A 415 26.88 66.63 40.57
N ILE A 416 27.50 66.00 39.57
CA ILE A 416 26.94 64.85 38.90
C ILE A 416 26.99 63.67 39.89
N GLU A 417 25.81 63.18 40.25
CA GLU A 417 25.59 61.96 41.01
C GLU A 417 24.84 60.99 40.09
N GLU A 418 25.21 59.72 40.14
CA GLU A 418 24.57 58.65 39.38
C GLU A 418 23.88 57.71 40.35
N ASP A 419 22.67 57.29 40.00
CA ASP A 419 21.81 56.45 40.83
C ASP A 419 21.33 55.26 40.01
N VAL A 420 21.61 54.05 40.50
CA VAL A 420 21.28 52.76 39.85
C VAL A 420 19.82 52.40 40.08
N ALA A 421 18.93 53.32 39.69
CA ALA A 421 17.52 53.32 40.09
C ALA A 421 16.60 53.99 39.04
N PRO A 422 15.61 53.26 38.48
CA PRO A 422 15.22 51.88 38.81
C PRO A 422 16.14 50.80 38.22
N LYS A 423 16.69 49.97 39.12
CA LYS A 423 17.54 48.80 38.85
C LYS A 423 17.15 47.98 37.63
N MET A 424 18.17 47.43 36.97
CA MET A 424 18.03 46.44 35.91
C MET A 424 17.12 45.29 36.33
N ASP A 425 16.19 44.90 35.45
CA ASP A 425 15.46 43.64 35.58
C ASP A 425 15.11 43.08 34.19
N GLY A 426 14.91 41.76 34.14
CA GLY A 426 14.64 41.01 32.93
C GLY A 426 14.41 39.52 33.19
N GLY A 427 14.10 38.80 32.11
CA GLY A 427 13.84 37.37 32.14
C GLY A 427 13.25 36.84 30.84
N LEU A 428 12.65 35.66 30.91
CA LEU A 428 12.13 34.94 29.76
C LEU A 428 10.75 35.49 29.32
N THR A 429 10.55 35.79 28.04
CA THR A 429 9.27 36.37 27.56
C THR A 429 8.13 35.34 27.47
N GLU A 430 6.89 35.82 27.45
CA GLU A 430 5.70 34.97 27.30
C GLU A 430 5.64 34.22 25.95
N PHE A 431 6.34 34.71 24.92
CA PHE A 431 6.55 33.96 23.66
C PHE A 431 7.23 32.59 23.93
N SER A 432 8.16 32.55 24.88
CA SER A 432 8.95 31.36 25.20
C SER A 432 8.23 30.41 26.16
N LYS A 433 7.48 30.95 27.13
CA LYS A 433 6.81 30.21 28.22
C LYS A 433 5.65 29.33 27.75
N GLY A 434 5.04 28.62 28.71
CA GLY A 434 3.79 27.88 28.53
C GLY A 434 3.98 26.39 28.23
N GLU A 435 2.91 25.76 27.77
CA GLU A 435 2.92 24.35 27.32
C GLU A 435 2.84 24.28 25.80
N LYS A 436 3.71 23.47 25.18
CA LYS A 436 3.90 23.39 23.73
C LYS A 436 4.00 21.92 23.30
N GLU A 437 3.32 21.56 22.22
CA GLU A 437 3.44 20.25 21.57
C GLU A 437 4.31 20.40 20.32
N ILE A 438 5.40 19.63 20.25
CA ILE A 438 6.37 19.65 19.14
C ILE A 438 6.73 18.23 18.72
N TYR A 439 7.31 18.04 17.53
CA TYR A 439 7.86 16.74 17.13
C TYR A 439 9.26 16.52 17.72
N ARG A 440 9.73 15.28 17.70
CA ARG A 440 11.01 14.87 18.30
C ARG A 440 12.27 15.49 17.68
N ASP A 441 12.14 16.09 16.50
CA ASP A 441 13.19 16.79 15.76
C ASP A 441 12.98 18.31 15.64
N ASP A 442 12.03 18.86 16.40
CA ASP A 442 11.87 20.30 16.52
C ASP A 442 12.79 20.91 17.58
N PHE A 443 13.12 22.18 17.37
CA PHE A 443 13.86 23.02 18.31
C PHE A 443 12.92 24.02 18.97
N ILE A 444 13.26 24.42 20.19
CA ILE A 444 12.52 25.41 20.98
C ILE A 444 13.19 26.78 20.77
N PRO A 445 12.53 27.76 20.13
CA PRO A 445 12.98 29.14 20.17
C PRO A 445 12.75 29.72 21.58
N LEU A 446 13.77 30.38 22.11
CA LEU A 446 13.73 31.10 23.38
C LEU A 446 14.10 32.56 23.13
N GLU A 447 13.36 33.45 23.79
CA GLU A 447 13.51 34.90 23.81
C GLU A 447 13.52 35.37 25.27
N ALA A 448 14.56 36.10 25.63
CA ALA A 448 14.64 36.91 26.83
C ALA A 448 14.37 38.39 26.51
N GLU A 449 13.98 39.14 27.53
CA GLU A 449 14.03 40.60 27.51
C GLU A 449 14.56 41.12 28.83
N GLY A 450 15.06 42.35 28.82
CA GLY A 450 15.56 43.06 29.98
C GLY A 450 15.60 44.55 29.66
N ARG A 451 15.64 45.36 30.70
CA ARG A 451 15.93 46.80 30.58
C ARG A 451 16.75 47.24 31.76
N ASP A 452 17.50 48.29 31.55
CA ASP A 452 18.28 48.98 32.57
C ASP A 452 18.05 50.49 32.41
N TYR A 453 17.84 51.18 33.52
CA TYR A 453 17.43 52.58 33.58
C TYR A 453 18.05 53.27 34.80
N ASP A 454 19.28 53.73 34.63
CA ASP A 454 19.94 54.59 35.59
C ASP A 454 19.34 56.00 35.60
N LYS A 455 19.79 56.82 36.55
CA LYS A 455 19.63 58.26 36.50
C LYS A 455 20.95 58.98 36.66
N VAL A 456 21.12 60.00 35.81
CA VAL A 456 22.05 61.09 36.08
C VAL A 456 21.30 62.21 36.81
N LYS A 457 21.84 62.63 37.95
CA LYS A 457 21.32 63.72 38.77
C LYS A 457 22.41 64.76 38.94
N TRP A 458 22.17 65.98 38.45
CA TRP A 458 23.06 67.10 38.76
C TRP A 458 22.39 67.99 39.80
N LYS A 459 23.00 68.02 40.98
CA LYS A 459 22.61 68.93 42.05
C LYS A 459 23.37 70.24 41.87
N CYS A 460 22.63 71.35 41.86
CA CYS A 460 23.14 72.72 41.80
C CYS A 460 22.89 73.36 43.16
N THR A 461 23.83 73.18 44.08
CA THR A 461 23.53 73.34 45.51
C THR A 461 24.31 74.46 46.18
N PRO A 462 23.78 75.68 46.36
CA PRO A 462 24.55 76.87 46.77
C PRO A 462 25.33 76.75 48.08
N SER A 463 26.37 77.58 48.18
CA SER A 463 27.31 77.64 49.31
C SER A 463 26.64 78.13 50.59
N ASN A 464 27.25 77.83 51.74
CA ASN A 464 26.89 78.49 53.01
C ASN A 464 26.98 80.02 52.90
N ASP A 465 27.86 80.51 52.03
CA ASP A 465 28.16 81.92 51.76
C ASP A 465 27.45 82.46 50.49
N CYS A 466 26.43 81.74 49.97
CA CYS A 466 25.72 82.07 48.74
C CYS A 466 24.21 82.19 49.02
N GLU A 467 23.65 83.39 48.83
CA GLU A 467 22.24 83.71 49.11
C GLU A 467 21.27 83.21 47.99
N GLU A 468 21.45 81.96 47.57
CA GLU A 468 20.59 81.26 46.61
C GLU A 468 20.07 79.94 47.22
N THR A 469 19.12 79.27 46.57
CA THR A 469 18.50 78.01 47.05
C THR A 469 18.95 76.81 46.22
N PRO A 470 19.17 75.62 46.81
CA PRO A 470 19.36 74.38 46.06
C PRO A 470 18.34 74.13 44.96
N SER A 471 18.82 73.76 43.77
CA SER A 471 18.00 73.07 42.77
C SER A 471 18.65 71.75 42.36
N GLU A 472 17.83 70.86 41.81
CA GLU A 472 18.25 69.58 41.26
C GLU A 472 17.46 69.29 39.99
N ARG A 473 18.10 68.63 39.03
CA ARG A 473 17.40 67.88 37.98
C ARG A 473 17.87 66.44 37.98
N GLU A 474 16.92 65.57 37.68
CA GLU A 474 17.13 64.17 37.37
C GLU A 474 16.80 63.97 35.89
N TRP A 475 17.63 63.21 35.18
CA TRP A 475 17.36 62.77 33.80
C TRP A 475 17.51 61.25 33.73
N PRO A 476 16.59 60.53 33.08
CA PRO A 476 16.75 59.11 32.83
C PRO A 476 17.97 58.87 31.96
N LEU A 477 18.84 57.96 32.38
CA LEU A 477 19.81 57.34 31.47
C LEU A 477 19.19 56.05 30.94
N THR A 478 19.39 55.82 29.65
CA THR A 478 19.17 54.55 28.98
C THR A 478 20.45 53.71 29.10
N SER A 479 20.33 52.42 29.41
CA SER A 479 21.49 51.56 29.64
C SER A 479 21.31 50.19 28.98
N ARG A 480 22.45 49.56 28.62
CA ARG A 480 22.53 48.44 27.70
C ARG A 480 22.62 47.10 28.43
N VAL A 481 21.63 46.23 28.19
CA VAL A 481 21.56 44.88 28.75
C VAL A 481 22.06 43.80 27.78
N LYS A 482 22.59 42.72 28.34
CA LYS A 482 23.10 41.55 27.61
C LYS A 482 22.69 40.25 28.28
N PHE A 483 22.56 39.20 27.49
CA PHE A 483 22.03 37.91 27.92
C PHE A 483 23.06 36.78 27.72
N GLU A 484 23.36 36.06 28.80
CA GLU A 484 24.09 34.79 28.78
C GLU A 484 23.18 33.63 29.23
N TRP A 485 23.27 32.50 28.52
CA TRP A 485 22.53 31.28 28.81
C TRP A 485 23.50 30.15 29.17
N GLU A 486 23.20 29.40 30.23
CA GLU A 486 23.99 28.23 30.64
C GLU A 486 23.07 27.09 31.10
N ILE A 487 23.15 25.93 30.45
CA ILE A 487 22.54 24.70 30.98
C ILE A 487 23.30 24.35 32.27
N LYS A 488 22.63 24.47 33.42
CA LYS A 488 23.17 24.05 34.72
C LYS A 488 22.91 22.56 34.93
N GLU A 489 21.66 22.15 34.81
CA GLU A 489 21.18 20.80 35.14
C GLU A 489 20.39 20.19 33.99
N GLY A 490 20.43 18.87 33.87
CA GLY A 490 19.76 18.13 32.80
C GLY A 490 20.57 18.04 31.51
N GLU A 491 19.90 17.55 30.47
CA GLU A 491 20.41 17.29 29.12
C GLU A 491 19.79 18.26 28.11
N GLY A 492 20.49 18.54 27.02
CA GLY A 492 20.05 19.44 25.95
C GLY A 492 21.24 20.12 25.27
N SER A 493 20.97 20.92 24.25
CA SER A 493 22.00 21.69 23.53
C SER A 493 21.41 22.98 22.98
N PHE A 494 22.08 24.11 23.15
CA PHE A 494 21.80 25.26 22.29
C PHE A 494 22.25 25.00 20.84
N LYS A 495 21.75 25.79 19.89
CA LYS A 495 22.06 25.74 18.46
C LYS A 495 22.11 27.15 17.88
N LYS A 496 22.92 27.34 16.83
CA LYS A 496 22.86 28.55 15.98
C LYS A 496 22.33 28.27 14.57
N LEU A 497 22.46 27.04 14.06
CA LEU A 497 21.85 26.57 12.80
C LEU A 497 21.74 25.03 12.79
N GLY A 498 20.53 24.50 12.54
CA GLY A 498 20.27 23.06 12.43
C GLY A 498 20.75 22.27 13.66
N CYS A 499 21.37 21.10 13.44
CA CYS A 499 21.93 20.29 14.53
C CYS A 499 23.31 20.73 15.04
N LEU A 500 23.98 21.73 14.45
CA LEU A 500 25.37 22.05 14.78
C LEU A 500 25.54 23.29 15.68
N PRO A 501 26.56 23.30 16.56
CA PRO A 501 27.38 22.16 16.99
C PRO A 501 26.62 21.23 17.97
N GLU A 502 27.14 20.04 18.23
CA GLU A 502 26.57 19.15 19.26
C GLU A 502 26.92 19.58 20.69
N ASN A 503 26.03 19.28 21.63
CA ASN A 503 26.23 19.38 23.09
C ASN A 503 26.67 20.78 23.60
N LEU A 504 26.24 21.85 22.92
CA LEU A 504 26.53 23.23 23.30
C LEU A 504 25.79 23.61 24.58
N ARG A 505 26.53 23.68 25.71
CA ARG A 505 26.00 23.94 27.06
C ARG A 505 25.80 25.42 27.40
N LYS A 506 26.32 26.35 26.59
CA LYS A 506 26.20 27.81 26.79
C LYS A 506 25.87 28.53 25.49
N ASP A 507 25.17 29.65 25.59
CA ASP A 507 24.93 30.56 24.47
C ASP A 507 24.81 32.02 24.94
N GLN A 508 24.78 32.97 24.00
CA GLN A 508 24.61 34.39 24.26
C GLN A 508 23.62 35.05 23.27
N GLY A 509 23.06 36.18 23.69
CA GLY A 509 22.05 36.94 22.96
C GLY A 509 20.64 36.71 23.49
N GLU A 510 19.78 37.72 23.36
CA GLU A 510 18.37 37.73 23.76
C GLU A 510 17.56 36.58 23.14
N HIS A 511 17.89 36.16 21.92
CA HIS A 511 17.34 34.96 21.29
C HIS A 511 18.33 33.79 21.25
N THR A 512 17.85 32.60 21.61
CA THR A 512 18.58 31.32 21.44
C THR A 512 17.66 30.20 20.96
N ILE A 513 18.22 29.17 20.33
CA ILE A 513 17.52 27.97 19.86
C ILE A 513 17.97 26.80 20.74
N PHE A 514 17.05 26.16 21.45
CA PHE A 514 17.33 25.03 22.34
C PHE A 514 16.81 23.70 21.76
N GLN A 515 17.70 22.71 21.64
CA GLN A 515 17.38 21.33 21.29
C GLN A 515 16.96 20.54 22.54
N PRO A 516 15.73 19.99 22.58
CA PRO A 516 15.29 19.12 23.66
C PRO A 516 16.16 17.86 23.79
N PRO A 517 16.32 17.30 25.01
CA PRO A 517 16.98 16.03 25.20
C PRO A 517 16.11 14.85 24.70
N TYR A 518 16.75 13.77 24.29
CA TYR A 518 16.04 12.54 23.96
C TYR A 518 15.34 11.96 25.21
N VAL A 519 14.00 11.91 25.16
CA VAL A 519 13.18 11.18 26.12
C VAL A 519 12.72 9.85 25.48
N PRO A 520 13.02 8.68 26.09
CA PRO A 520 12.58 7.39 25.58
C PRO A 520 11.07 7.17 25.78
N LEU A 521 10.45 6.29 24.99
CA LEU A 521 9.06 5.88 25.22
C LEU A 521 8.85 5.24 26.60
N PRO A 522 7.71 5.53 27.28
CA PRO A 522 7.35 4.85 28.52
C PRO A 522 6.83 3.43 28.23
N GLU A 523 7.16 2.48 29.10
CA GLU A 523 6.75 1.08 28.94
C GLU A 523 5.22 0.91 29.13
N GLY A 524 4.65 1.62 30.10
CA GLY A 524 3.21 1.66 30.39
C GLY A 524 2.45 2.81 29.69
N SER A 525 1.23 3.09 30.15
CA SER A 525 0.34 4.14 29.62
C SER A 525 0.67 5.56 30.08
N GLY A 526 1.69 5.74 30.93
CA GLY A 526 2.10 7.05 31.45
C GLY A 526 2.96 7.88 30.47
N SER A 527 3.74 8.80 31.04
CA SER A 527 4.69 9.65 30.32
C SER A 527 6.07 9.60 30.96
N ASN A 528 7.11 9.35 30.16
CA ASN A 528 8.48 9.61 30.58
C ASN A 528 8.78 11.11 30.48
N LYS A 529 9.68 11.63 31.32
CA LYS A 529 10.12 13.03 31.25
C LYS A 529 11.57 13.26 31.68
N LYS A 530 12.15 14.34 31.15
CA LYS A 530 13.43 14.93 31.57
C LYS A 530 13.22 16.41 31.86
N ILE A 531 13.95 16.95 32.83
CA ILE A 531 13.92 18.36 33.20
C ILE A 531 15.30 18.96 32.90
N THR A 532 15.30 20.12 32.26
CA THR A 532 16.51 20.92 32.02
C THR A 532 16.38 22.23 32.78
N ARG A 533 17.42 22.62 33.52
CA ARG A 533 17.49 23.94 34.17
C ARG A 533 18.59 24.77 33.51
N ILE A 534 18.16 25.86 32.91
CA ILE A 534 19.00 26.86 32.25
C ILE A 534 19.07 28.08 33.17
N LYS A 535 20.28 28.51 33.48
CA LYS A 535 20.53 29.84 34.03
C LYS A 535 20.49 30.84 32.87
N LEU A 536 19.55 31.77 32.91
CA LEU A 536 19.60 33.01 32.16
C LEU A 536 20.23 34.08 33.07
N LYS A 537 21.24 34.78 32.58
CA LYS A 537 21.91 35.89 33.26
C LYS A 537 21.71 37.14 32.42
N ILE A 538 21.05 38.15 33.00
CA ILE A 538 20.93 39.49 32.45
C ILE A 538 22.05 40.33 33.08
N ILE A 539 22.85 40.92 32.20
CA ILE A 539 24.12 41.60 32.50
C ILE A 539 23.96 43.04 32.05
N ASP A 540 24.22 44.00 32.93
CA ASP A 540 24.52 45.36 32.50
C ASP A 540 25.88 45.32 31.80
N ASP A 541 25.94 45.66 30.51
CA ASP A 541 27.16 45.69 29.70
C ASP A 541 27.62 47.14 29.40
N ASN A 542 27.05 48.13 30.11
CA ASN A 542 27.39 49.55 29.95
C ASN A 542 28.78 49.86 30.56
N PRO A 543 29.71 50.48 29.82
CA PRO A 543 31.03 50.83 30.33
C PRO A 543 31.16 52.29 30.79
N THR A 544 30.08 53.08 30.73
CA THR A 544 30.06 54.51 31.12
C THR A 544 29.25 54.81 32.37
N GLN A 545 28.25 53.98 32.67
CA GLN A 545 27.33 54.11 33.79
C GLN A 545 27.77 53.18 34.97
N PRO A 546 27.37 53.44 36.23
CA PRO A 546 27.82 52.65 37.38
C PRO A 546 27.14 51.28 37.42
N LYS A 547 27.92 50.19 37.48
CA LYS A 547 27.33 48.86 37.26
C LYS A 547 26.30 48.41 38.29
N ASP A 548 25.16 47.95 37.80
CA ASP A 548 24.09 47.42 38.66
C ASP A 548 24.42 45.99 39.10
N LEU A 549 24.80 45.83 40.38
CA LEU A 549 25.38 44.60 40.91
C LEU A 549 24.59 44.03 42.11
N PRO A 550 24.50 42.69 42.24
CA PRO A 550 24.97 41.67 41.29
C PRO A 550 24.08 41.59 40.04
N ASP A 551 24.62 41.02 38.96
CA ASP A 551 23.87 40.67 37.74
C ASP A 551 22.55 39.93 38.06
N VAL A 552 21.51 40.18 37.26
CA VAL A 552 20.21 39.55 37.48
C VAL A 552 20.21 38.12 36.92
N GLU A 553 20.00 37.14 37.80
CA GLU A 553 19.91 35.73 37.43
C GLU A 553 18.45 35.25 37.45
N ARG A 554 18.10 34.40 36.48
CA ARG A 554 16.77 33.78 36.33
C ARG A 554 16.90 32.30 36.02
N THR A 555 16.24 31.43 36.78
CA THR A 555 16.13 30.01 36.42
C THR A 555 15.02 29.82 35.39
N VAL A 556 15.38 29.31 34.20
CA VAL A 556 14.45 28.79 33.20
C VAL A 556 14.40 27.27 33.32
N THR A 557 13.21 26.71 33.50
CA THR A 557 12.98 25.26 33.59
C THR A 557 12.22 24.79 32.34
N ILE A 558 12.81 23.82 31.64
CA ILE A 558 12.20 23.14 30.49
C ILE A 558 11.97 21.68 30.85
N GLU A 559 10.70 21.31 31.11
CA GLU A 559 10.29 19.93 31.24
C GLU A 559 9.91 19.38 29.86
N THR A 560 10.65 18.38 29.39
CA THR A 560 10.40 17.65 28.13
C THR A 560 9.80 16.29 28.48
N SER A 561 8.62 15.97 27.95
CA SER A 561 7.93 14.70 28.23
C SER A 561 7.43 14.01 26.97
N ARG A 562 7.27 12.67 27.03
CA ARG A 562 6.85 11.82 25.91
C ARG A 562 5.79 10.81 26.37
N LYS A 563 4.73 10.64 25.57
CA LYS A 563 3.57 9.78 25.87
C LYS A 563 3.49 8.63 24.89
N LYS A 564 3.06 7.45 25.35
CA LYS A 564 2.91 6.26 24.50
C LYS A 564 1.82 6.41 23.42
N SER A 565 0.83 7.26 23.66
CA SER A 565 -0.24 7.64 22.72
C SER A 565 0.23 8.50 21.53
N SER A 566 1.44 9.05 21.59
CA SER A 566 1.92 10.07 20.66
C SER A 566 3.43 9.92 20.49
N PRO A 567 3.91 8.78 19.94
CA PRO A 567 5.31 8.38 20.02
C PRO A 567 6.28 9.35 19.35
N ASP A 568 5.84 10.15 18.38
CA ASP A 568 6.67 11.05 17.57
C ASP A 568 6.74 12.49 18.09
N LYS A 569 6.11 12.76 19.24
CA LYS A 569 5.96 14.11 19.79
C LYS A 569 6.51 14.25 21.21
N TYR A 570 7.05 15.42 21.49
CA TYR A 570 7.37 15.88 22.84
C TYR A 570 6.35 16.93 23.30
N PHE A 571 5.93 16.79 24.55
CA PHE A 571 5.12 17.77 25.26
C PHE A 571 6.06 18.52 26.19
N ILE A 572 6.26 19.80 25.88
CA ILE A 572 7.20 20.70 26.53
C ILE A 572 6.44 21.62 27.48
N LYS A 573 6.97 21.83 28.69
CA LYS A 573 6.52 22.88 29.60
C LYS A 573 7.68 23.78 29.97
N ILE A 574 7.53 25.08 29.71
CA ILE A 574 8.57 26.10 29.90
C ILE A 574 8.08 27.10 30.95
N THR A 575 8.83 27.20 32.05
CA THR A 575 8.59 28.18 33.12
C THR A 575 9.88 28.94 33.43
N SER A 576 9.73 30.13 33.99
CA SER A 576 10.82 30.89 34.58
C SER A 576 10.38 31.54 35.88
N GLU A 577 11.35 32.08 36.62
CA GLU A 577 11.07 33.14 37.60
C GLU A 577 10.40 34.35 36.93
N ALA A 578 9.63 35.11 37.70
CA ALA A 578 9.01 36.35 37.27
C ALA A 578 9.97 37.55 37.40
N TYR A 579 9.73 38.59 36.61
CA TYR A 579 10.47 39.85 36.58
C TYR A 579 9.48 41.00 36.31
N THR A 580 9.92 42.24 36.51
CA THR A 580 9.19 43.46 36.15
C THR A 580 10.17 44.42 35.50
N LEU A 581 10.10 44.58 34.18
CA LEU A 581 10.98 45.52 33.47
C LEU A 581 10.93 46.92 34.12
N PRO A 582 12.08 47.56 34.40
CA PRO A 582 12.08 48.93 34.87
C PRO A 582 11.42 49.85 33.82
N ALA A 583 10.77 50.89 34.32
CA ALA A 583 10.18 51.96 33.52
C ALA A 583 11.12 53.18 33.52
N PRO A 584 11.12 54.01 32.46
CA PRO A 584 11.87 55.27 32.48
C PRO A 584 11.48 56.09 33.71
N PRO A 585 12.43 56.48 34.58
CA PRO A 585 12.10 57.27 35.75
C PRO A 585 11.61 58.68 35.36
N PRO A 586 10.67 59.27 36.14
CA PRO A 586 10.09 60.56 35.80
C PRO A 586 11.13 61.68 35.87
N THR A 587 11.09 62.58 34.89
CA THR A 587 11.88 63.82 34.84
C THR A 587 11.30 64.86 35.80
N ASP A 588 11.57 64.70 37.10
CA ASP A 588 11.11 65.61 38.16
C ASP A 588 11.87 66.95 38.14
N GLU A 589 11.19 68.05 37.78
CA GLU A 589 11.71 69.41 37.94
C GLU A 589 11.28 70.02 39.29
N LYS A 590 12.18 69.95 40.28
CA LYS A 590 11.88 70.38 41.67
C LYS A 590 12.27 71.85 41.91
N THR A 591 11.30 72.74 41.69
CA THR A 591 11.30 74.19 41.99
C THR A 591 12.28 75.07 41.19
N LYS A 592 11.98 76.39 41.08
CA LYS A 592 12.70 77.35 40.22
C LYS A 592 13.20 78.59 40.98
N ILE A 593 14.45 78.97 40.66
CA ILE A 593 15.19 80.20 41.05
C ILE A 593 15.60 80.24 42.54
N PRO A 594 16.86 80.63 42.89
CA PRO A 594 18.08 80.82 42.09
C PRO A 594 19.09 79.64 42.23
N CYS A 595 20.31 79.70 41.65
CA CYS A 595 21.19 78.54 41.29
C CYS A 595 20.41 77.43 40.55
N GLU A 596 20.03 77.68 39.28
CA GLU A 596 19.16 76.83 38.45
C GLU A 596 19.92 75.75 37.67
N ALA A 597 19.60 74.47 37.90
CA ALA A 597 19.99 73.38 37.01
C ALA A 597 19.39 73.58 35.61
N SER A 598 20.23 73.73 34.58
CA SER A 598 19.79 73.75 33.18
C SER A 598 19.17 72.42 32.78
N LEU A 599 18.36 72.40 31.71
CA LEU A 599 18.20 71.16 30.93
C LEU A 599 19.57 70.69 30.41
N PRO A 600 19.77 69.38 30.20
CA PRO A 600 21.00 68.87 29.61
C PRO A 600 21.08 69.21 28.12
N GLU A 601 22.29 69.30 27.59
CA GLU A 601 22.58 69.47 26.17
C GLU A 601 23.45 68.29 25.71
N TRP A 602 22.82 67.35 24.99
CA TRP A 602 23.51 66.25 24.31
C TRP A 602 24.19 66.78 23.04
N LYS A 603 25.47 66.45 22.86
CA LYS A 603 26.23 66.76 21.65
C LYS A 603 26.12 65.61 20.66
N ASN A 604 25.53 65.84 19.48
CA ASN A 604 25.38 64.82 18.43
C ASN A 604 26.57 64.77 17.45
N ASP A 605 26.93 63.54 17.04
CA ASP A 605 28.06 63.24 16.17
C ASP A 605 27.74 62.26 15.01
N ASP A 606 26.56 61.62 14.96
CA ASP A 606 26.13 60.67 13.89
C ASP A 606 27.11 59.50 13.67
N ASP A 607 27.65 58.93 14.77
CA ASP A 607 28.75 57.97 14.73
C ASP A 607 28.35 56.48 14.64
N PHE A 608 27.05 56.12 14.68
CA PHE A 608 26.53 54.78 14.37
C PHE A 608 27.33 54.17 13.20
N VAL A 609 27.98 53.02 13.45
CA VAL A 609 28.63 52.25 12.39
C VAL A 609 27.59 51.37 11.72
N LYS A 610 27.81 51.07 10.44
CA LYS A 610 26.94 50.15 9.68
C LYS A 610 26.96 48.76 10.36
N PRO A 611 25.82 48.23 10.86
CA PRO A 611 25.79 46.98 11.60
C PRO A 611 26.02 45.81 10.64
N VAL A 612 27.14 45.09 10.76
CA VAL A 612 27.45 43.97 9.87
C VAL A 612 26.69 42.73 10.33
N ILE A 613 25.90 42.15 9.44
CA ILE A 613 25.14 40.92 9.73
C ILE A 613 26.04 39.70 9.60
N LYS A 614 26.11 38.89 10.66
CA LYS A 614 26.84 37.62 10.70
C LYS A 614 25.88 36.44 10.52
N LEU A 615 26.27 35.52 9.64
CA LEU A 615 25.70 34.18 9.58
C LEU A 615 26.34 33.28 10.66
N PRO A 616 25.66 32.23 11.16
CA PRO A 616 26.22 31.26 12.09
C PRO A 616 27.59 30.70 11.65
N PRO A 617 28.58 30.53 12.55
CA PRO A 617 29.93 30.09 12.18
C PRO A 617 30.02 28.58 11.96
N VAL A 618 29.29 28.07 10.96
CA VAL A 618 29.25 26.66 10.55
C VAL A 618 29.42 26.55 9.03
N ALA A 619 29.68 25.34 8.53
CA ALA A 619 29.67 25.08 7.09
C ALA A 619 28.25 25.18 6.50
N ASP A 620 28.18 25.56 5.22
CA ASP A 620 26.94 25.86 4.48
C ASP A 620 26.05 26.95 5.13
N ASN A 621 26.60 27.88 5.91
CA ASN A 621 25.81 28.90 6.61
C ASN A 621 25.05 29.90 5.71
N ASP A 622 25.35 29.90 4.40
CA ASP A 622 24.64 30.62 3.33
C ASP A 622 23.45 29.83 2.75
N LYS A 623 23.13 28.66 3.31
CA LYS A 623 22.08 27.74 2.85
C LYS A 623 21.29 27.19 4.05
N LEU A 624 19.98 27.01 3.87
CA LEU A 624 19.09 26.32 4.82
C LEU A 624 18.25 25.28 4.06
N ALA A 625 17.94 24.15 4.70
CA ALA A 625 16.86 23.27 4.23
C ALA A 625 15.49 23.78 4.74
N VAL A 626 14.40 23.44 4.03
CA VAL A 626 13.03 23.81 4.45
C VAL A 626 12.69 23.41 5.90
N GLY A 627 12.05 24.35 6.61
CA GLY A 627 11.71 24.29 8.03
C GLY A 627 12.85 24.46 9.02
N GLU A 628 14.10 24.67 8.58
CA GLU A 628 15.21 24.97 9.48
C GLU A 628 15.15 26.40 10.04
N MET A 629 15.68 26.53 11.26
CA MET A 629 15.85 27.78 11.98
C MET A 629 17.34 28.15 12.03
N MET A 630 17.62 29.45 11.95
CA MET A 630 18.96 30.02 12.15
C MET A 630 18.88 31.23 13.10
N ILE A 631 19.97 31.52 13.79
CA ILE A 631 20.14 32.81 14.48
C ILE A 631 20.99 33.72 13.61
N LEU A 632 20.51 34.95 13.39
CA LEU A 632 21.30 36.03 12.81
C LEU A 632 21.83 36.91 13.94
N GLU A 633 23.08 37.37 13.84
CA GLU A 633 23.70 38.33 14.77
C GLU A 633 24.08 39.60 14.01
N ALA A 634 23.73 40.78 14.53
CA ALA A 634 24.37 42.03 14.14
C ALA A 634 25.65 42.27 14.96
N THR A 635 26.67 42.89 14.36
CA THR A 635 27.82 43.39 15.14
C THR A 635 27.36 44.37 16.21
N ASP A 636 27.86 44.17 17.43
CA ASP A 636 27.75 45.12 18.53
C ASP A 636 28.06 46.56 18.09
N GLN A 637 27.29 47.51 18.60
CA GLN A 637 27.55 48.93 18.48
C GLN A 637 27.77 49.50 19.88
N HIS A 638 28.76 50.37 20.02
CA HIS A 638 28.99 51.18 21.21
C HIS A 638 29.18 52.62 20.71
N GLU A 639 28.26 53.49 21.06
CA GLU A 639 28.15 54.89 20.63
C GLU A 639 28.31 55.78 21.87
N LYS A 640 28.83 57.02 21.76
CA LYS A 640 29.21 57.83 22.95
C LYS A 640 28.84 59.31 22.85
N ASP A 641 27.60 59.61 23.23
CA ASP A 641 27.12 60.97 23.43
C ASP A 641 27.79 61.66 24.62
N GLU A 642 27.99 62.98 24.51
CA GLU A 642 28.48 63.82 25.60
C GLU A 642 27.32 64.62 26.22
N LEU A 643 26.92 64.23 27.44
CA LEU A 643 25.98 64.98 28.27
C LEU A 643 26.68 66.24 28.80
N ASN A 644 26.20 67.42 28.41
CA ASN A 644 26.65 68.70 28.98
C ASN A 644 25.59 69.25 29.94
N VAL A 645 26.01 69.63 31.15
CA VAL A 645 25.12 70.15 32.20
C VAL A 645 25.66 71.43 32.84
N GLU A 646 24.77 72.37 33.16
CA GLU A 646 25.14 73.69 33.69
C GLU A 646 24.27 74.09 34.88
N CYS A 647 24.91 74.44 36.00
CA CYS A 647 24.29 75.11 37.13
C CYS A 647 24.35 76.63 36.92
N LYS A 648 23.21 77.24 36.60
CA LYS A 648 23.06 78.67 36.25
C LYS A 648 22.73 79.49 37.50
N SER A 649 23.75 80.01 38.14
CA SER A 649 23.64 80.96 39.26
C SER A 649 23.38 82.38 38.77
N ARG A 650 22.81 83.24 39.63
CA ARG A 650 22.62 84.68 39.39
C ARG A 650 23.51 85.54 40.30
N ILE A 651 23.86 85.03 41.47
CA ILE A 651 24.62 85.73 42.53
C ILE A 651 26.03 85.13 42.71
N CYS A 652 26.18 83.83 42.45
CA CYS A 652 27.36 83.04 42.72
C CYS A 652 27.96 82.50 41.41
N THR A 653 29.00 81.65 41.48
CA THR A 653 29.67 81.15 40.26
C THR A 653 28.87 80.02 39.61
N SER A 654 28.35 80.25 38.41
CA SER A 654 27.79 79.18 37.57
C SER A 654 28.86 78.15 37.23
N THR A 655 28.51 76.87 37.32
CA THR A 655 29.43 75.75 37.06
C THR A 655 28.92 74.87 35.94
N LYS A 656 29.84 74.42 35.07
CA LYS A 656 29.59 73.46 33.99
C LYS A 656 30.36 72.19 34.26
N ASP A 657 29.77 71.07 33.90
CA ASP A 657 30.41 69.76 33.88
C ASP A 657 29.89 68.96 32.68
N LYS A 658 30.62 67.93 32.27
CA LYS A 658 30.24 67.08 31.13
C LYS A 658 30.71 65.65 31.32
N LYS A 659 29.88 64.69 30.94
CA LYS A 659 30.17 63.26 31.08
C LYS A 659 29.72 62.49 29.84
N PRO A 660 30.58 61.62 29.27
CA PRO A 660 30.18 60.75 28.17
C PRO A 660 29.33 59.59 28.69
N TYR A 661 28.29 59.25 27.94
CA TYR A 661 27.41 58.11 28.17
C TYR A 661 27.26 57.30 26.89
N GLU A 662 27.14 55.97 26.99
CA GLU A 662 26.59 55.16 25.90
C GLU A 662 25.06 55.20 25.98
N ASP A 663 24.39 55.53 24.87
CA ASP A 663 22.94 55.38 24.74
C ASP A 663 22.57 53.91 24.46
N ASP A 664 21.29 53.58 24.58
CA ASP A 664 20.74 52.28 24.19
C ASP A 664 20.58 52.19 22.67
N VAL A 665 20.83 50.99 22.13
CA VAL A 665 20.95 50.77 20.69
C VAL A 665 20.11 49.55 20.30
N GLU A 666 19.01 49.81 19.60
CA GLU A 666 18.06 48.81 19.15
C GLU A 666 18.27 48.50 17.66
N PHE A 667 18.00 47.25 17.31
CA PHE A 667 18.18 46.72 15.96
C PHE A 667 16.83 46.25 15.44
N LYS A 668 16.57 46.47 14.15
CA LYS A 668 15.29 46.12 13.51
C LYS A 668 15.52 45.26 12.29
N TRP A 669 14.95 44.07 12.29
CA TRP A 669 15.14 43.07 11.25
C TRP A 669 13.94 43.01 10.31
N THR A 670 14.20 43.05 9.00
CA THR A 670 13.17 43.07 7.95
C THR A 670 13.54 42.11 6.84
N ILE A 671 12.65 41.19 6.50
CA ILE A 671 12.79 40.37 5.28
C ILE A 671 12.44 41.26 4.08
N LEU A 672 13.41 41.55 3.22
CA LEU A 672 13.21 42.39 2.03
C LEU A 672 12.65 41.58 0.85
N SER A 673 13.08 40.32 0.71
CA SER A 673 12.59 39.40 -0.33
C SER A 673 12.89 37.95 0.02
N GLY A 674 12.12 37.02 -0.55
CA GLY A 674 12.21 35.59 -0.28
C GLY A 674 11.27 35.14 0.85
N PRO A 675 11.14 33.82 1.06
CA PRO A 675 10.19 33.25 2.01
C PRO A 675 10.73 33.19 3.44
N GLY A 676 9.87 32.75 4.38
CA GLY A 676 10.19 32.55 5.79
C GLY A 676 9.71 33.68 6.70
N THR A 677 10.00 33.56 7.99
CA THR A 677 9.49 34.45 9.06
C THR A 677 10.49 34.57 10.19
N PHE A 678 10.46 35.70 10.92
CA PHE A 678 11.12 35.77 12.24
C PHE A 678 10.24 35.10 13.31
N LEU A 679 10.88 34.52 14.34
CA LEU A 679 10.23 33.93 15.50
C LEU A 679 10.54 34.76 16.75
N GLY A 680 9.50 35.12 17.50
CA GLY A 680 9.58 36.12 18.56
C GLY A 680 9.50 37.54 17.99
N LYS A 681 10.08 38.50 18.69
CA LYS A 681 10.32 39.87 18.18
C LYS A 681 11.32 39.84 17.03
N ASN A 682 11.15 40.75 16.08
CA ASN A 682 12.14 41.06 15.04
C ASN A 682 13.01 42.27 15.43
N THR A 683 13.20 42.50 16.73
CA THR A 683 14.14 43.47 17.29
C THR A 683 15.08 42.78 18.27
N GLY A 684 16.14 43.47 18.70
CA GLY A 684 17.33 42.87 19.29
C GLY A 684 18.46 42.68 18.26
N ARG A 685 19.69 42.71 18.75
CA ARG A 685 20.92 42.40 18.01
C ARG A 685 20.94 40.98 17.45
N PHE A 686 20.24 40.05 18.08
CA PHE A 686 20.02 38.69 17.64
C PHE A 686 18.55 38.49 17.22
N VAL A 687 18.30 37.66 16.20
CA VAL A 687 16.94 37.21 15.85
C VAL A 687 16.94 35.77 15.34
N ILE A 688 15.84 35.05 15.56
CA ILE A 688 15.61 33.72 14.99
C ILE A 688 14.84 33.87 13.68
N TYR A 689 15.47 33.52 12.55
CA TYR A 689 14.79 33.34 11.27
C TYR A 689 14.40 31.86 11.10
N GLN A 690 13.17 31.60 10.67
CA GLN A 690 12.69 30.29 10.26
C GLN A 690 12.36 30.28 8.76
N SER A 691 12.93 29.30 8.05
CA SER A 691 12.64 29.03 6.65
C SER A 691 11.22 28.43 6.45
N PRO A 692 10.59 28.60 5.27
CA PRO A 692 9.26 28.05 5.01
C PRO A 692 9.21 26.52 5.13
N MET A 693 8.02 25.99 5.42
CA MET A 693 7.77 24.55 5.46
C MET A 693 7.83 23.88 4.06
N SER A 694 7.71 24.64 2.97
CA SER A 694 7.90 24.11 1.62
C SER A 694 8.32 25.22 0.65
N LEU A 695 8.91 24.80 -0.47
CA LEU A 695 9.07 25.62 -1.67
C LEU A 695 8.22 25.02 -2.79
N PRO A 696 7.71 25.82 -3.75
CA PRO A 696 6.99 25.32 -4.92
C PRO A 696 7.78 24.25 -5.67
N ASP A 697 7.10 23.25 -6.25
CA ASP A 697 7.76 22.14 -6.96
C ASP A 697 8.66 22.59 -8.13
N ALA A 698 8.34 23.72 -8.74
CA ALA A 698 9.12 24.33 -9.83
C ALA A 698 10.36 25.12 -9.36
N LYS A 699 10.76 25.04 -8.08
CA LYS A 699 12.00 25.65 -7.54
C LYS A 699 12.85 24.61 -6.81
N ASP A 700 14.13 24.55 -7.12
CA ASP A 700 15.14 23.87 -6.31
C ASP A 700 15.45 24.64 -5.02
N LYS A 701 15.57 25.97 -5.14
CA LYS A 701 15.90 26.88 -4.05
C LYS A 701 15.32 28.27 -4.27
N GLU A 702 15.27 29.06 -3.20
CA GLU A 702 14.86 30.46 -3.26
C GLU A 702 15.78 31.35 -2.42
N LYS A 703 16.15 32.51 -2.97
CA LYS A 703 17.03 33.47 -2.31
C LYS A 703 16.25 34.30 -1.30
N VAL A 704 16.74 34.34 -0.07
CA VAL A 704 16.28 35.23 0.99
C VAL A 704 17.22 36.43 1.07
N LEU A 705 16.66 37.61 1.31
CA LEU A 705 17.39 38.86 1.56
C LEU A 705 16.82 39.50 2.82
N ILE A 706 17.64 39.64 3.84
CA ILE A 706 17.27 40.23 5.14
C ILE A 706 18.08 41.49 5.38
N GLN A 707 17.40 42.53 5.87
CA GLN A 707 17.97 43.79 6.31
C GLN A 707 17.99 43.85 7.85
N CYS A 708 19.08 44.37 8.40
CA CYS A 708 19.16 44.86 9.77
C CYS A 708 19.38 46.38 9.71
N GLU A 709 18.56 47.13 10.43
CA GLU A 709 18.66 48.60 10.60
C GLU A 709 18.91 48.88 12.08
N VAL A 710 20.00 49.56 12.41
CA VAL A 710 20.30 50.02 13.78
C VAL A 710 19.79 51.44 13.98
N PHE A 711 19.17 51.70 15.13
CA PHE A 711 18.56 52.97 15.47
C PHE A 711 18.45 53.17 16.98
N ASN A 712 18.31 54.43 17.39
CA ASN A 712 18.07 54.79 18.78
C ASN A 712 16.58 54.51 19.13
N PRO A 713 16.26 53.63 20.10
CA PRO A 713 14.89 53.28 20.47
C PRO A 713 14.17 54.36 21.30
N PHE A 714 14.92 55.20 22.03
CA PHE A 714 14.37 56.12 23.01
C PHE A 714 14.74 57.56 22.66
N GLY A 715 13.74 58.36 22.30
CA GLY A 715 13.92 59.73 21.86
C GLY A 715 14.33 60.76 22.94
N LEU A 716 15.28 60.38 23.80
CA LEU A 716 15.73 61.10 25.00
C LEU A 716 17.13 61.73 24.81
N GLN A 717 17.91 61.26 23.83
CA GLN A 717 19.27 61.76 23.52
C GLN A 717 19.34 62.34 22.08
N ILE A 718 19.29 61.50 21.03
CA ILE A 718 19.10 61.82 19.57
C ILE A 718 20.09 62.85 18.94
N VAL A 719 20.87 62.48 17.90
CA VAL A 719 20.57 62.80 16.45
C VAL A 719 21.21 61.82 15.42
N ASP A 720 21.20 60.54 15.71
CA ASP A 720 22.02 59.57 14.97
C ASP A 720 21.23 58.89 13.85
N LYS A 721 21.77 58.89 12.64
CA LYS A 721 21.01 58.51 11.44
C LYS A 721 21.04 57.00 11.27
N PRO A 722 19.88 56.29 11.24
CA PRO A 722 19.84 54.85 11.17
C PRO A 722 20.70 54.26 10.05
N LYS A 723 21.60 53.35 10.41
CA LYS A 723 22.49 52.66 9.46
C LYS A 723 21.96 51.25 9.23
N LYS A 724 22.25 50.67 8.06
CA LYS A 724 21.74 49.33 7.71
C LYS A 724 22.63 48.51 6.80
N ASP A 725 22.50 47.20 6.96
CA ASP A 725 23.15 46.19 6.14
C ASP A 725 22.13 45.16 5.63
N THR A 726 22.55 44.34 4.68
CA THR A 726 21.73 43.27 4.11
C THR A 726 22.53 41.99 3.92
N VAL A 727 22.04 40.88 4.49
CA VAL A 727 22.56 39.54 4.27
C VAL A 727 21.66 38.79 3.29
N ALA A 728 22.23 37.85 2.52
CA ALA A 728 21.47 36.94 1.69
C ALA A 728 21.97 35.50 1.85
N PHE A 729 21.02 34.57 1.79
CA PHE A 729 21.23 33.12 1.85
C PHE A 729 20.14 32.43 1.00
N TYR A 730 20.21 31.11 0.86
CA TYR A 730 19.26 30.33 0.06
C TYR A 730 18.50 29.32 0.93
N VAL A 731 17.18 29.24 0.77
CA VAL A 731 16.40 28.09 1.26
C VAL A 731 16.30 27.08 0.14
N HIS A 732 16.56 25.80 0.43
CA HIS A 732 16.56 24.70 -0.52
C HIS A 732 15.43 23.69 -0.24
N ASN A 733 14.83 23.14 -1.31
CA ASN A 733 13.99 21.95 -1.21
C ASN A 733 14.83 20.79 -0.66
N ALA A 734 14.24 19.97 0.22
CA ALA A 734 14.96 18.92 0.96
C ALA A 734 14.27 17.56 0.83
N GLY A 735 15.04 16.50 1.01
CA GLY A 735 14.57 15.13 0.83
C GLY A 735 15.42 14.10 1.54
N VAL A 736 15.03 12.84 1.36
CA VAL A 736 15.70 11.67 1.92
C VAL A 736 15.73 10.55 0.89
N LYS A 737 16.86 9.84 0.82
CA LYS A 737 17.08 8.72 -0.11
C LYS A 737 17.59 7.49 0.63
N VAL A 738 17.18 6.31 0.17
CA VAL A 738 17.60 5.02 0.72
C VAL A 738 18.62 4.38 -0.24
N SER A 739 19.65 3.73 0.31
CA SER A 739 20.60 2.94 -0.48
C SER A 739 19.99 1.60 -0.88
N HIS A 740 20.38 1.07 -2.02
CA HIS A 740 20.02 -0.28 -2.43
C HIS A 740 20.81 -1.32 -1.63
N PRO A 741 20.27 -2.55 -1.45
CA PRO A 741 21.09 -3.70 -1.06
C PRO A 741 22.23 -3.90 -2.06
N ALA A 742 23.30 -4.56 -1.62
CA ALA A 742 24.34 -4.98 -2.55
C ALA A 742 23.75 -5.97 -3.56
N ALA A 743 24.10 -5.82 -4.84
CA ALA A 743 23.61 -6.66 -5.94
C ALA A 743 23.89 -8.17 -5.74
N SER A 744 24.88 -8.51 -4.91
CA SER A 744 25.25 -9.88 -4.54
C SER A 744 24.76 -10.32 -3.14
N TRP A 745 23.80 -9.60 -2.53
CA TRP A 745 23.25 -9.97 -1.23
C TRP A 745 22.00 -10.84 -1.39
N LEU A 746 22.03 -12.03 -0.78
CA LEU A 746 20.81 -12.81 -0.56
C LEU A 746 20.41 -12.84 0.92
N PRO A 747 19.12 -13.11 1.21
CA PRO A 747 18.64 -13.53 2.53
C PRO A 747 19.44 -14.67 3.18
N THR A 748 20.15 -15.46 2.37
CA THR A 748 20.87 -16.70 2.75
C THR A 748 22.17 -16.49 3.50
N ASP A 749 22.87 -15.37 3.28
CA ASP A 749 24.32 -15.32 3.53
C ASP A 749 24.67 -14.98 4.98
N THR A 750 23.88 -14.12 5.61
CA THR A 750 24.02 -13.72 7.02
C THR A 750 22.68 -13.56 7.74
N GLY A 751 21.55 -13.72 7.05
CA GLY A 751 20.22 -13.40 7.57
C GLY A 751 20.00 -11.91 7.85
N LYS A 752 20.83 -10.99 7.34
CA LYS A 752 20.60 -9.54 7.40
C LYS A 752 21.24 -8.75 6.26
N VAL A 753 20.67 -7.60 5.94
CA VAL A 753 21.29 -6.52 5.12
C VAL A 753 21.33 -5.22 5.93
N GLU A 754 22.35 -4.40 5.70
CA GLU A 754 22.41 -3.04 6.22
C GLU A 754 22.16 -2.05 5.07
N LEU A 755 21.16 -1.17 5.22
CA LEU A 755 20.82 -0.13 4.24
C LEU A 755 20.90 1.24 4.89
N THR A 756 21.30 2.27 4.15
CA THR A 756 21.50 3.63 4.65
C THR A 756 20.44 4.59 4.11
N SER A 757 19.73 5.26 5.03
CA SER A 757 18.87 6.41 4.74
C SER A 757 19.65 7.71 4.93
N THR A 758 19.70 8.55 3.91
CA THR A 758 20.54 9.77 3.85
C THR A 758 19.72 10.99 3.48
N LEU A 759 19.86 12.09 4.23
CA LEU A 759 19.25 13.36 3.87
C LEU A 759 20.00 14.03 2.70
N GLN A 760 19.25 14.74 1.85
CA GLN A 760 19.77 15.46 0.69
C GLN A 760 19.05 16.81 0.52
N TYR A 761 19.63 17.69 -0.29
CA TYR A 761 19.04 18.97 -0.68
C TYR A 761 19.09 19.16 -2.20
N ALA A 762 18.15 19.92 -2.75
CA ALA A 762 18.10 20.23 -4.18
C ALA A 762 18.97 21.44 -4.53
N ASP A 763 19.80 21.33 -5.56
CA ASP A 763 20.70 22.39 -6.01
C ASP A 763 20.87 22.38 -7.53
N GLY A 764 19.87 22.94 -8.21
CA GLY A 764 19.69 22.95 -9.66
C GLY A 764 18.42 22.22 -10.11
N ILE A 765 17.89 22.65 -11.25
CA ILE A 765 16.92 21.90 -12.05
C ILE A 765 17.57 21.56 -13.39
N VAL A 766 17.53 20.30 -13.79
CA VAL A 766 18.03 19.80 -15.09
C VAL A 766 16.94 18.94 -15.70
N ASN A 767 16.64 19.14 -17.00
CA ASN A 767 15.58 18.40 -17.72
C ASN A 767 14.20 18.42 -17.01
N ASN A 768 13.87 19.53 -16.33
CA ASN A 768 12.68 19.70 -15.50
C ASN A 768 12.61 18.81 -14.23
N GLU A 769 13.75 18.31 -13.75
CA GLU A 769 13.89 17.53 -12.52
C GLU A 769 14.87 18.17 -11.53
N LEU A 770 14.65 17.95 -10.23
CA LEU A 770 15.54 18.42 -9.16
C LEU A 770 16.87 17.65 -9.14
N VAL A 771 17.99 18.37 -9.12
CA VAL A 771 19.34 17.79 -8.90
C VAL A 771 19.61 17.70 -7.41
N TRP A 772 19.71 16.48 -6.88
CA TRP A 772 19.95 16.23 -5.46
C TRP A 772 21.44 16.15 -5.12
N LYS A 773 21.81 16.69 -3.96
CA LYS A 773 23.17 16.63 -3.38
C LYS A 773 23.10 16.23 -1.91
N ASP A 774 24.18 15.66 -1.40
CA ASP A 774 24.33 15.28 0.01
C ASP A 774 23.93 16.45 0.93
N ALA A 775 23.20 16.15 2.00
CA ALA A 775 22.66 17.16 2.91
C ALA A 775 23.67 18.23 3.35
N LEU A 776 23.17 19.41 3.69
CA LEU A 776 23.98 20.50 4.24
C LEU A 776 24.72 20.05 5.52
N ALA A 777 25.81 20.71 5.90
CA ALA A 777 26.58 20.31 7.09
C ALA A 777 25.74 20.26 8.37
N HIS A 778 24.78 21.18 8.51
CA HIS A 778 23.91 21.34 9.68
C HIS A 778 22.57 20.59 9.60
N GLN A 779 22.21 20.06 8.42
CA GLN A 779 20.92 19.43 8.14
C GLN A 779 20.81 18.05 8.80
N CYS A 780 19.76 17.87 9.61
CA CYS A 780 19.48 16.66 10.38
C CYS A 780 17.97 16.51 10.61
N ARG A 781 17.43 15.28 10.69
CA ARG A 781 16.02 14.98 10.99
C ARG A 781 15.87 13.60 11.65
N ILE A 782 14.70 13.29 12.21
CA ILE A 782 14.40 11.90 12.58
C ILE A 782 14.13 11.13 11.29
N HIS A 783 14.91 10.07 11.03
CA HIS A 783 14.64 9.18 9.90
C HIS A 783 13.56 8.18 10.33
N PHE A 784 12.47 8.13 9.58
CA PHE A 784 11.44 7.10 9.66
C PHE A 784 11.73 6.08 8.56
N LEU A 785 11.65 4.79 8.90
CA LEU A 785 11.95 3.68 8.00
C LEU A 785 10.85 2.63 8.15
N GLU A 786 10.43 2.04 7.03
CA GLU A 786 9.28 1.13 6.96
C GLU A 786 9.53 0.00 5.97
N LEU A 787 9.26 -1.23 6.39
CA LEU A 787 9.17 -2.42 5.56
C LEU A 787 7.74 -2.63 5.06
N LYS A 788 7.57 -2.79 3.74
CA LYS A 788 6.28 -2.96 3.05
C LYS A 788 6.28 -4.16 2.11
N ASN A 789 5.08 -4.69 1.82
CA ASN A 789 4.87 -5.87 0.96
C ASN A 789 5.81 -7.04 1.33
N VAL A 790 6.02 -7.23 2.63
CA VAL A 790 6.90 -8.28 3.14
C VAL A 790 6.20 -9.62 2.99
N SER A 791 6.91 -10.63 2.49
CA SER A 791 6.41 -12.00 2.43
C SER A 791 6.03 -12.50 3.84
N GLN A 792 4.99 -13.33 3.91
CA GLN A 792 4.46 -13.95 5.14
C GLN A 792 4.29 -15.45 4.94
N GLU A 793 5.19 -16.02 4.14
CA GLU A 793 4.94 -17.28 3.46
C GLU A 793 5.56 -18.42 4.30
N PRO A 794 4.84 -19.53 4.55
CA PRO A 794 5.30 -20.57 5.47
C PRO A 794 6.40 -21.46 4.86
N GLY A 795 7.53 -20.85 4.50
CA GLY A 795 8.75 -21.45 3.97
C GLY A 795 8.56 -22.15 2.62
N ILE A 796 8.36 -21.38 1.55
CA ILE A 796 8.07 -21.87 0.19
C ILE A 796 9.26 -22.59 -0.44
N CYS A 797 10.47 -22.33 0.06
CA CYS A 797 11.64 -23.14 -0.21
C CYS A 797 11.44 -24.60 0.26
N ILE A 798 10.95 -25.44 -0.65
CA ILE A 798 10.69 -26.89 -0.57
C ILE A 798 11.81 -27.67 0.15
N ASN A 799 13.05 -27.15 0.08
CA ASN A 799 14.25 -27.60 0.80
C ASN A 799 14.28 -27.20 2.29
N SER A 800 13.17 -27.41 3.01
CA SER A 800 13.09 -27.37 4.47
C SER A 800 13.51 -26.05 5.12
N PRO A 801 12.58 -25.07 5.29
CA PRO A 801 12.74 -24.10 6.37
C PRO A 801 13.00 -24.82 7.71
N VAL A 802 13.64 -24.15 8.66
CA VAL A 802 13.83 -24.75 9.99
C VAL A 802 12.44 -25.02 10.59
N LYS A 803 12.07 -26.29 10.78
CA LYS A 803 10.69 -26.72 11.10
C LYS A 803 10.14 -26.28 12.48
N ALA A 804 10.92 -25.48 13.20
CA ALA A 804 10.56 -24.79 14.45
C ALA A 804 10.61 -23.25 14.31
N LYS A 805 10.69 -22.74 13.07
CA LYS A 805 10.76 -21.31 12.72
C LYS A 805 9.80 -20.91 11.59
N ALA A 806 9.54 -21.77 10.59
CA ALA A 806 8.50 -21.50 9.60
C ALA A 806 7.16 -21.27 10.31
N ASP A 807 6.52 -20.16 9.98
CA ASP A 807 5.26 -19.69 10.55
C ASP A 807 4.51 -18.82 9.51
N LYS A 808 3.49 -18.06 9.90
CA LYS A 808 2.79 -17.11 9.01
C LYS A 808 3.12 -15.66 9.35
N CYS A 809 4.39 -15.40 9.67
CA CYS A 809 4.84 -14.09 10.12
C CYS A 809 5.73 -13.43 9.05
N ASN A 810 6.02 -12.14 9.21
CA ASN A 810 6.82 -11.40 8.23
C ASN A 810 8.24 -11.96 8.12
N ASP A 811 8.65 -12.34 6.91
CA ASP A 811 9.96 -12.94 6.67
C ASP A 811 11.09 -11.91 6.72
N LEU A 812 10.82 -10.66 6.33
CA LEU A 812 11.70 -9.51 6.60
C LEU A 812 11.25 -8.78 7.88
N ASN A 813 12.23 -8.34 8.67
CA ASN A 813 12.00 -7.82 10.02
C ASN A 813 13.07 -6.80 10.46
N LEU A 814 12.65 -5.72 11.10
CA LEU A 814 13.54 -4.80 11.83
C LEU A 814 13.70 -5.29 13.29
N LYS A 815 14.73 -4.84 14.00
CA LYS A 815 14.95 -5.20 15.41
C LYS A 815 15.25 -3.97 16.24
N GLN A 816 14.71 -3.92 17.46
CA GLN A 816 15.00 -2.86 18.43
C GLN A 816 16.50 -2.82 18.78
N GLU A 817 17.23 -1.92 18.10
CA GLU A 817 18.66 -1.68 18.32
C GLU A 817 18.88 -0.42 19.19
N LYS A 818 20.13 0.05 19.33
CA LYS A 818 20.46 1.14 20.28
C LYS A 818 20.08 2.55 19.81
N GLU A 819 20.25 2.85 18.52
CA GLU A 819 20.15 4.23 18.00
C GLU A 819 18.80 4.54 17.34
N HIS A 820 17.87 3.59 17.32
CA HIS A 820 16.49 3.77 16.86
C HIS A 820 15.49 3.17 17.86
N GLU A 821 14.20 3.38 17.63
CA GLU A 821 13.07 2.69 18.27
C GLU A 821 12.30 1.93 17.20
N ALA A 822 11.95 0.66 17.47
CA ALA A 822 11.32 -0.24 16.50
C ALA A 822 9.84 -0.49 16.87
N PHE A 823 8.97 -0.48 15.87
CA PHE A 823 7.51 -0.52 16.04
C PHE A 823 6.89 -1.62 15.16
N SER A 824 5.88 -2.29 15.73
CA SER A 824 5.07 -3.30 15.04
C SER A 824 3.86 -2.63 14.40
N PRO A 825 3.40 -3.07 13.21
CA PRO A 825 2.06 -2.74 12.74
C PRO A 825 1.01 -3.20 13.77
N GLN A 826 -0.17 -2.60 13.72
CA GLN A 826 -1.20 -2.78 14.74
C GLN A 826 -1.89 -4.16 14.68
N GLU A 827 -1.74 -4.87 13.55
CA GLU A 827 -2.20 -6.25 13.37
C GLU A 827 -1.04 -7.14 12.88
N ILE A 828 -0.65 -8.11 13.73
CA ILE A 828 0.17 -9.27 13.37
C ILE A 828 -0.72 -10.52 13.58
N PRO A 829 -0.64 -11.58 12.75
CA PRO A 829 -1.34 -12.83 12.99
C PRO A 829 -1.12 -13.39 14.40
N VAL A 830 -2.09 -14.11 14.95
CA VAL A 830 -2.11 -14.46 16.38
C VAL A 830 -0.92 -15.35 16.76
N GLU A 831 -0.50 -16.27 15.89
CA GLU A 831 0.73 -17.06 16.05
C GLU A 831 2.05 -16.25 16.01
N CYS A 832 1.99 -14.97 15.64
CA CYS A 832 3.13 -14.05 15.57
C CYS A 832 3.20 -13.09 16.77
N LYS A 833 2.09 -12.93 17.52
CA LYS A 833 2.02 -12.02 18.67
C LYS A 833 2.99 -12.47 19.76
N GLY A 834 4.01 -11.64 20.00
CA GLY A 834 5.09 -11.90 20.96
C GLY A 834 6.47 -12.12 20.32
N LYS A 835 6.57 -12.38 19.02
CA LYS A 835 7.86 -12.63 18.32
C LYS A 835 8.75 -11.39 18.13
N LYS A 836 8.30 -10.21 18.57
CA LYS A 836 8.98 -8.91 18.39
C LYS A 836 9.38 -8.65 16.94
N LEU A 837 8.40 -8.84 16.05
CA LEU A 837 8.53 -8.47 14.66
C LEU A 837 8.13 -7.01 14.50
N PHE A 838 9.03 -6.20 13.97
CA PHE A 838 8.87 -4.77 13.78
C PHE A 838 9.01 -4.46 12.29
N LEU A 839 8.05 -3.74 11.71
CA LEU A 839 8.13 -3.28 10.32
C LEU A 839 8.56 -1.81 10.22
N GLU A 840 8.45 -1.05 11.31
CA GLU A 840 8.84 0.35 11.36
C GLU A 840 10.05 0.56 12.29
N ALA A 841 10.93 1.49 11.93
CA ALA A 841 12.01 1.98 12.79
C ALA A 841 12.12 3.51 12.69
N ARG A 842 12.45 4.18 13.80
CA ARG A 842 12.55 5.65 13.88
C ARG A 842 13.77 6.01 14.72
N THR A 843 14.69 6.84 14.23
CA THR A 843 15.94 7.15 14.95
C THR A 843 15.65 7.77 16.33
N GLN A 844 16.55 7.59 17.31
CA GLN A 844 16.35 8.15 18.67
C GLN A 844 16.58 9.67 18.69
N LYS A 845 17.51 10.16 17.88
CA LYS A 845 17.86 11.57 17.73
C LYS A 845 17.73 12.01 16.26
N PRO A 846 17.62 13.32 15.98
CA PRO A 846 17.79 13.85 14.64
C PRO A 846 19.23 13.62 14.17
N VAL A 847 19.41 13.03 12.98
CA VAL A 847 20.71 12.76 12.36
C VAL A 847 20.67 13.13 10.87
N LYS A 848 21.84 13.16 10.22
CA LYS A 848 21.98 13.46 8.78
C LYS A 848 21.88 12.21 7.90
N THR A 849 22.31 11.07 8.45
CA THR A 849 22.44 9.78 7.80
C THR A 849 22.23 8.70 8.85
N TYR A 850 21.54 7.62 8.51
CA TYR A 850 21.31 6.49 9.40
C TYR A 850 21.34 5.15 8.66
N SER A 851 22.08 4.17 9.19
CA SER A 851 22.06 2.79 8.70
C SER A 851 21.10 1.93 9.53
N ILE A 852 20.25 1.17 8.87
CA ILE A 852 19.30 0.22 9.47
C ILE A 852 19.70 -1.22 9.12
N ASN A 853 19.63 -2.11 10.10
CA ASN A 853 19.71 -3.56 9.87
C ASN A 853 18.31 -4.11 9.61
N ILE A 854 18.12 -4.69 8.42
CA ILE A 854 16.95 -5.50 8.09
C ILE A 854 17.38 -6.96 8.19
N TYR A 855 16.55 -7.77 8.83
CA TYR A 855 16.83 -9.18 9.07
C TYR A 855 15.86 -10.05 8.28
N SER A 856 16.39 -11.10 7.65
CA SER A 856 15.58 -12.19 7.13
C SER A 856 15.38 -13.28 8.19
N ASN A 857 14.18 -13.85 8.21
CA ASN A 857 13.80 -15.02 8.98
C ASN A 857 13.79 -16.30 8.11
N ASP A 858 13.63 -16.19 6.78
CA ASP A 858 13.52 -17.33 5.85
C ASP A 858 14.23 -17.12 4.49
N PHE A 859 14.34 -18.19 3.71
CA PHE A 859 14.78 -18.20 2.32
C PHE A 859 13.61 -17.75 1.42
N GLY A 860 13.89 -17.06 0.31
CA GLY A 860 12.82 -16.46 -0.53
C GLY A 860 12.31 -15.09 -0.05
N SER A 861 12.69 -14.63 1.15
CA SER A 861 12.09 -13.43 1.76
C SER A 861 12.23 -12.16 0.90
N TYR A 862 11.09 -11.56 0.54
CA TYR A 862 11.01 -10.37 -0.29
C TYR A 862 10.23 -9.25 0.38
N GLY A 863 10.42 -8.03 -0.12
CA GLY A 863 9.66 -6.83 0.25
C GLY A 863 10.36 -5.54 -0.15
N PHE A 864 9.87 -4.41 0.37
CA PHE A 864 10.43 -3.08 0.13
C PHE A 864 10.83 -2.40 1.45
N LEU A 865 11.98 -1.72 1.49
CA LEU A 865 12.25 -0.69 2.49
C LEU A 865 12.03 0.69 1.87
N ARG A 866 11.30 1.57 2.56
CA ARG A 866 11.31 3.01 2.25
C ARG A 866 11.67 3.85 3.46
N SER A 867 11.98 5.13 3.23
CA SER A 867 12.26 6.08 4.30
C SER A 867 11.68 7.46 4.02
N TYR A 868 11.20 8.11 5.07
CA TYR A 868 10.69 9.48 5.02
C TYR A 868 11.19 10.27 6.25
N ALA A 869 11.07 11.59 6.19
CA ALA A 869 11.36 12.49 7.29
C ALA A 869 10.25 13.55 7.42
N ASN A 870 10.04 14.04 8.65
CA ASN A 870 9.12 15.15 8.98
C ASN A 870 7.63 14.96 8.63
N ALA A 871 7.20 13.78 8.17
CA ALA A 871 5.79 13.50 7.94
C ALA A 871 5.00 13.51 9.27
N GLY A 872 3.93 14.31 9.34
CA GLY A 872 3.06 14.38 10.52
C GLY A 872 2.14 13.17 10.72
N SER A 873 2.16 12.26 9.75
CA SER A 873 1.33 11.05 9.63
C SER A 873 2.05 10.07 8.68
N HIS A 874 1.48 8.88 8.51
CA HIS A 874 1.98 7.91 7.54
C HIS A 874 1.65 8.35 6.10
N PRO A 875 2.59 8.32 5.13
CA PRO A 875 2.37 8.89 3.80
C PRO A 875 1.17 8.31 3.04
N ASP A 876 0.86 7.03 3.22
CA ASP A 876 -0.20 6.35 2.47
C ASP A 876 -1.60 6.67 3.01
N ASN A 877 -1.72 7.18 4.25
CA ASN A 877 -3.00 7.44 4.90
C ASN A 877 -3.71 8.69 4.36
N GLY A 878 -3.20 9.31 3.28
CA GLY A 878 -3.79 10.46 2.57
C GLY A 878 -3.87 11.78 3.35
N GLN A 879 -3.66 11.75 4.66
CA GLN A 879 -3.81 12.89 5.57
C GLN A 879 -2.47 13.52 5.95
N ILE A 880 -1.91 14.37 5.09
CA ILE A 880 -0.85 15.31 5.52
C ILE A 880 -1.52 16.41 6.38
N VAL A 881 -1.73 16.12 7.66
CA VAL A 881 -2.40 16.99 8.63
C VAL A 881 -1.40 17.48 9.67
N GLY A 882 -0.72 18.59 9.38
CA GLY A 882 0.19 19.24 10.32
C GLY A 882 1.13 20.27 9.68
N ALA A 883 1.52 21.28 10.45
CA ALA A 883 2.35 22.39 9.99
C ALA A 883 3.87 22.06 9.96
N LYS A 884 4.26 20.99 9.25
CA LYS A 884 5.66 20.57 9.09
C LYS A 884 6.13 20.50 7.63
N PRO A 885 7.45 20.56 7.37
CA PRO A 885 7.99 20.39 6.04
C PRO A 885 7.90 18.94 5.61
N PHE A 886 7.28 18.63 4.48
CA PHE A 886 7.41 17.29 3.89
C PHE A 886 8.78 17.17 3.21
N TYR A 887 9.70 16.45 3.83
CA TYR A 887 10.96 16.08 3.19
C TYR A 887 10.66 15.03 2.12
N ARG A 888 10.96 15.35 0.86
CA ARG A 888 10.62 14.48 -0.28
C ARG A 888 11.35 13.14 -0.15
N SER A 889 10.62 12.04 -0.16
CA SER A 889 11.21 10.75 -0.52
C SER A 889 11.73 10.87 -1.95
N ILE A 890 13.04 10.77 -2.15
CA ILE A 890 13.70 10.96 -3.44
C ILE A 890 13.53 9.69 -4.28
N PRO A 891 12.77 9.71 -5.41
CA PRO A 891 12.46 8.50 -6.16
C PRO A 891 13.72 7.77 -6.66
N VAL A 892 13.65 6.45 -6.70
CA VAL A 892 14.66 5.61 -7.37
C VAL A 892 14.31 5.54 -8.85
N LYS A 893 15.21 6.05 -9.71
CA LYS A 893 15.00 6.04 -11.16
C LYS A 893 15.63 4.82 -11.83
N GLU A 894 15.04 4.38 -12.94
CA GLU A 894 15.60 3.36 -13.84
C GLU A 894 17.04 3.68 -14.27
N THR A 895 17.36 4.97 -14.43
CA THR A 895 18.71 5.43 -14.82
C THR A 895 19.75 5.39 -13.70
N GLU A 896 19.34 5.27 -12.43
CA GLU A 896 20.26 5.19 -11.29
C GLU A 896 20.60 3.75 -10.92
N VAL A 897 19.70 2.81 -11.25
CA VAL A 897 19.82 1.38 -10.92
C VAL A 897 19.37 0.58 -12.14
N ALA A 898 20.24 0.53 -13.14
CA ALA A 898 19.99 -0.22 -14.37
C ALA A 898 20.04 -1.74 -14.12
N HIS A 899 19.11 -2.48 -14.72
CA HIS A 899 19.10 -3.93 -14.65
C HIS A 899 20.33 -4.56 -15.36
N PRO A 900 21.01 -5.56 -14.77
CA PRO A 900 22.22 -6.17 -15.33
C PRO A 900 22.06 -6.78 -16.74
N LYS A 901 20.93 -7.46 -17.01
CA LYS A 901 20.55 -7.99 -18.35
C LYS A 901 19.75 -6.96 -19.17
N GLY A 902 19.58 -5.71 -18.70
CA GLY A 902 18.89 -4.64 -19.41
C GLY A 902 17.36 -4.70 -19.38
N ARG A 903 16.75 -5.47 -18.46
CA ARG A 903 15.30 -5.40 -18.19
C ARG A 903 14.90 -3.99 -17.71
N LYS A 904 13.65 -3.60 -17.93
CA LYS A 904 13.10 -2.34 -17.40
C LYS A 904 12.60 -2.51 -15.97
N LYS A 905 12.65 -1.44 -15.17
CA LYS A 905 11.97 -1.41 -13.86
C LYS A 905 10.46 -1.52 -14.07
N LYS A 906 9.74 -2.33 -13.28
CA LYS A 906 8.27 -2.44 -13.40
C LYS A 906 7.56 -1.14 -13.00
N GLU A 907 7.90 -0.53 -11.85
CA GLU A 907 7.26 0.72 -11.41
C GLU A 907 8.26 1.75 -10.82
N GLU A 908 8.29 2.99 -11.31
CA GLU A 908 9.06 4.08 -10.68
C GLU A 908 8.29 4.68 -9.49
N TYR A 909 8.54 4.12 -8.30
CA TYR A 909 7.90 4.56 -7.06
C TYR A 909 8.35 5.95 -6.59
N LYS A 910 7.36 6.83 -6.37
CA LYS A 910 7.54 8.19 -5.86
C LYS A 910 7.97 8.27 -4.38
N ASP A 911 7.95 7.16 -3.65
CA ASP A 911 8.16 7.10 -2.19
C ASP A 911 9.54 6.57 -1.76
N ASN A 912 10.54 6.65 -2.65
CA ASN A 912 11.94 6.21 -2.48
C ASN A 912 12.18 4.75 -2.12
N ARG A 913 11.16 3.89 -2.19
CA ARG A 913 11.31 2.49 -1.80
C ARG A 913 12.37 1.77 -2.65
N VAL A 914 13.19 0.99 -1.97
CA VAL A 914 14.14 0.03 -2.56
C VAL A 914 13.62 -1.38 -2.29
N THR A 915 13.86 -2.29 -3.22
CA THR A 915 13.52 -3.71 -3.02
C THR A 915 14.53 -4.39 -2.11
N ILE A 916 14.11 -5.48 -1.47
CA ILE A 916 14.95 -6.40 -0.70
C ILE A 916 14.47 -7.81 -1.09
N PRO A 917 15.30 -8.67 -1.71
CA PRO A 917 16.66 -8.42 -2.24
C PRO A 917 16.67 -7.43 -3.42
N MET A 918 17.80 -7.27 -4.12
CA MET A 918 17.90 -6.39 -5.28
C MET A 918 17.10 -6.97 -6.47
N ASP A 919 15.96 -6.37 -6.77
CA ASP A 919 14.89 -6.86 -7.64
C ASP A 919 14.28 -5.64 -8.36
N ILE A 920 15.01 -5.12 -9.34
CA ILE A 920 14.67 -3.92 -10.12
C ILE A 920 13.46 -4.21 -11.02
N ASP A 921 13.42 -5.42 -11.57
CA ASP A 921 12.31 -5.93 -12.37
C ASP A 921 11.04 -6.12 -11.52
N GLU A 922 11.12 -6.27 -10.20
CA GLU A 922 10.00 -6.49 -9.25
C GLU A 922 9.23 -7.79 -9.55
N ASN A 923 9.97 -8.90 -9.71
CA ASN A 923 9.42 -10.26 -9.86
C ASN A 923 9.56 -11.13 -8.59
N HIS A 924 10.04 -10.54 -7.49
CA HIS A 924 10.37 -11.19 -6.22
C HIS A 924 11.60 -12.13 -6.27
N ILE A 925 12.44 -12.02 -7.31
CA ILE A 925 13.69 -12.76 -7.50
C ILE A 925 14.86 -11.76 -7.52
N CYS A 926 16.02 -12.14 -6.97
CA CYS A 926 17.20 -11.28 -7.01
C CYS A 926 17.79 -11.22 -8.44
N ASP A 927 18.03 -10.02 -8.95
CA ASP A 927 18.53 -9.78 -10.32
C ASP A 927 19.99 -10.23 -10.56
N THR A 928 20.74 -10.55 -9.50
CA THR A 928 22.17 -10.88 -9.58
C THR A 928 22.67 -11.76 -8.45
N GLY A 929 23.80 -12.40 -8.71
CA GLY A 929 24.97 -12.24 -7.84
C GLY A 929 25.06 -13.19 -6.65
N TRP A 930 24.17 -14.18 -6.54
CA TRP A 930 24.35 -15.26 -5.59
C TRP A 930 25.56 -16.13 -5.97
N LYS A 931 26.28 -16.61 -4.95
CA LYS A 931 27.47 -17.44 -5.08
C LYS A 931 27.25 -18.77 -4.41
N THR A 932 27.52 -19.86 -5.12
CA THR A 932 27.33 -21.19 -4.52
C THR A 932 28.38 -21.45 -3.44
N THR A 933 28.04 -22.27 -2.45
CA THR A 933 28.89 -22.54 -1.28
C THR A 933 29.89 -23.69 -1.49
N LEU A 934 30.06 -24.18 -2.72
CA LEU A 934 30.89 -25.33 -3.09
C LEU A 934 31.61 -25.12 -4.43
N PRO A 935 32.75 -25.79 -4.63
CA PRO A 935 34.08 -25.21 -4.46
C PRO A 935 34.48 -24.11 -5.49
N ALA A 936 33.61 -23.75 -6.44
CA ALA A 936 33.82 -22.71 -7.43
C ALA A 936 32.94 -21.49 -7.11
N GLN A 937 33.56 -20.33 -6.90
CA GLN A 937 32.90 -19.11 -6.42
C GLN A 937 32.25 -18.30 -7.55
N GLU A 938 31.68 -19.00 -8.55
CA GLU A 938 31.11 -18.37 -9.74
C GLU A 938 29.79 -17.66 -9.43
N GLU A 939 29.56 -16.56 -10.13
CA GLU A 939 28.34 -15.75 -10.03
C GLU A 939 27.32 -16.29 -11.03
N ILE A 940 26.20 -16.81 -10.53
CA ILE A 940 25.12 -17.27 -11.40
C ILE A 940 24.33 -16.04 -11.86
N PRO A 941 24.16 -15.84 -13.19
CA PRO A 941 23.42 -14.69 -13.72
C PRO A 941 21.90 -14.93 -13.64
N ASP A 942 21.14 -13.84 -13.54
CA ASP A 942 19.70 -13.84 -13.82
C ASP A 942 19.43 -14.28 -15.28
N PRO A 943 18.58 -15.29 -15.54
CA PRO A 943 18.28 -15.74 -16.90
C PRO A 943 17.45 -14.74 -17.69
N VAL A 944 17.75 -14.58 -18.99
CA VAL A 944 17.05 -13.62 -19.87
C VAL A 944 15.55 -13.91 -20.03
N SER A 945 15.13 -15.18 -19.88
CA SER A 945 13.73 -15.59 -19.94
C SER A 945 13.37 -16.63 -18.88
N ASN A 946 12.08 -16.79 -18.61
CA ASN A 946 11.58 -17.85 -17.73
C ASN A 946 11.59 -19.25 -18.37
N ILE A 947 11.97 -19.36 -19.66
CA ILE A 947 12.17 -20.63 -20.38
C ILE A 947 13.65 -21.00 -20.58
N ASP A 948 14.59 -20.13 -20.20
CA ASP A 948 16.02 -20.30 -20.48
C ASP A 948 16.75 -20.86 -19.24
N ASP A 949 17.06 -22.15 -19.26
CA ASP A 949 18.09 -22.74 -18.38
C ASP A 949 19.46 -22.48 -19.04
N GLU A 950 20.12 -21.38 -18.65
CA GLU A 950 21.47 -21.02 -19.15
C GLU A 950 22.56 -22.01 -18.64
N ASP A 951 22.29 -22.83 -17.60
CA ASP A 951 23.28 -23.70 -16.95
C ASP A 951 23.41 -25.09 -17.59
N THR A 952 24.05 -25.11 -18.77
CA THR A 952 24.31 -26.36 -19.49
C THR A 952 25.27 -27.32 -18.78
N THR A 953 25.96 -26.94 -17.69
CA THR A 953 26.72 -27.88 -16.81
C THR A 953 26.95 -27.30 -15.40
N PRO A 954 26.08 -27.54 -14.40
CA PRO A 954 26.27 -27.00 -13.07
C PRO A 954 27.54 -27.53 -12.39
N GLU A 955 28.44 -26.63 -11.99
CA GLU A 955 29.69 -27.06 -11.34
C GLU A 955 29.39 -27.72 -9.97
N GLY A 956 30.05 -28.86 -9.74
CA GLY A 956 29.76 -29.78 -8.65
C GLY A 956 29.05 -31.06 -9.11
N ASN A 957 28.24 -31.02 -10.18
CA ASN A 957 27.59 -32.24 -10.74
C ASN A 957 28.16 -32.69 -12.10
N LYS A 958 28.66 -31.75 -12.93
CA LYS A 958 29.26 -31.99 -14.26
C LYS A 958 28.34 -32.73 -15.25
N ARG A 959 27.05 -32.38 -15.26
CA ARG A 959 25.98 -32.91 -16.13
C ARG A 959 25.08 -31.79 -16.62
N ILE A 960 24.28 -32.01 -17.66
CA ILE A 960 23.41 -30.99 -18.26
C ILE A 960 22.05 -30.97 -17.52
N GLY A 961 21.67 -29.82 -16.93
CA GLY A 961 20.29 -29.46 -16.50
C GLY A 961 19.71 -30.10 -15.22
N ASP A 962 18.80 -29.36 -14.57
CA ASP A 962 17.68 -29.78 -13.67
C ASP A 962 17.87 -30.37 -12.23
N GLY A 963 19.04 -30.21 -11.59
CA GLY A 963 19.30 -30.74 -10.23
C GLY A 963 18.86 -29.90 -9.01
N PHE A 964 17.74 -30.25 -8.35
CA PHE A 964 17.10 -29.46 -7.26
C PHE A 964 18.03 -29.03 -6.10
N SER A 965 18.48 -27.79 -6.19
CA SER A 965 19.24 -27.05 -5.17
C SER A 965 18.34 -26.11 -4.36
N ASN A 966 18.90 -25.33 -3.41
CA ASN A 966 18.15 -24.30 -2.66
C ASN A 966 17.70 -23.09 -3.52
N TYR A 967 17.82 -23.16 -4.85
CA TYR A 967 17.66 -22.01 -5.75
C TYR A 967 16.59 -22.21 -6.85
N GLU A 968 15.92 -23.37 -6.95
CA GLU A 968 15.03 -23.64 -8.10
C GLU A 968 13.74 -22.81 -8.13
N GLU A 969 13.30 -22.25 -7.01
CA GLU A 969 12.20 -21.28 -7.01
C GLU A 969 12.56 -20.04 -7.85
N TYR A 970 13.83 -19.61 -7.78
CA TYR A 970 14.37 -18.50 -8.56
C TYR A 970 14.76 -18.91 -9.99
N ARG A 971 15.27 -20.14 -10.18
CA ARG A 971 15.76 -20.63 -11.50
C ARG A 971 14.63 -21.19 -12.36
N GLY A 972 13.95 -22.22 -11.87
CA GLY A 972 12.83 -22.93 -12.50
C GLY A 972 13.00 -24.45 -12.54
N MET A 973 12.07 -25.13 -13.23
CA MET A 973 11.99 -26.58 -13.34
C MET A 973 11.57 -27.01 -14.75
N MET A 974 12.10 -28.14 -15.22
CA MET A 974 11.70 -28.77 -16.48
C MET A 974 10.43 -29.59 -16.31
N VAL A 975 9.36 -29.18 -16.99
CA VAL A 975 8.10 -29.92 -17.12
C VAL A 975 7.90 -30.40 -18.55
N THR A 976 6.75 -31.02 -18.80
CA THR A 976 6.23 -31.40 -20.12
C THR A 976 4.91 -30.66 -20.34
N ASP A 977 4.71 -30.04 -21.49
CA ASP A 977 3.48 -29.30 -21.81
C ASP A 977 2.27 -30.25 -21.98
N LYS A 978 1.06 -29.69 -22.11
CA LYS A 978 -0.17 -30.47 -22.31
C LYS A 978 -0.20 -31.27 -23.64
N ASN A 979 0.84 -31.17 -24.49
CA ASN A 979 1.01 -31.90 -25.76
C ASN A 979 2.16 -32.94 -25.74
N GLY A 980 2.96 -33.02 -24.68
CA GLY A 980 4.10 -33.94 -24.58
C GLY A 980 5.48 -33.35 -24.93
N LYS A 981 5.60 -32.03 -25.12
CA LYS A 981 6.87 -31.33 -25.40
C LYS A 981 7.51 -30.86 -24.09
N ALA A 982 8.82 -31.07 -23.92
CA ALA A 982 9.55 -30.48 -22.79
C ALA A 982 9.48 -28.94 -22.81
N SER A 983 9.23 -28.35 -21.63
CA SER A 983 9.15 -26.90 -21.43
C SER A 983 9.63 -26.55 -20.03
N HIS A 984 10.41 -25.48 -19.91
CA HIS A 984 10.86 -24.95 -18.63
C HIS A 984 9.81 -23.98 -18.07
N ILE A 985 9.56 -24.03 -16.76
CA ILE A 985 8.68 -23.10 -16.03
C ILE A 985 9.34 -22.63 -14.74
N ARG A 986 8.97 -21.47 -14.23
CA ARG A 986 9.18 -21.14 -12.81
C ARG A 986 7.88 -21.42 -12.05
N THR A 987 7.99 -22.03 -10.87
CA THR A 987 6.86 -22.21 -9.93
C THR A 987 6.41 -20.86 -9.39
N HIS A 988 5.17 -20.77 -8.91
CA HIS A 988 4.61 -19.53 -8.37
C HIS A 988 4.37 -19.66 -6.87
N ASN A 989 5.17 -18.93 -6.10
CA ASN A 989 5.14 -18.92 -4.63
C ASN A 989 3.72 -18.90 -4.00
N LEU A 990 2.83 -18.02 -4.47
CA LEU A 990 1.44 -17.93 -3.97
C LEU A 990 0.50 -19.08 -4.41
N LYS A 991 1.00 -20.18 -4.98
CA LYS A 991 0.21 -21.31 -5.52
C LYS A 991 0.71 -22.67 -5.00
N LYS A 992 0.04 -23.73 -5.44
CA LYS A 992 0.46 -25.13 -5.24
C LYS A 992 0.50 -25.87 -6.57
N GLU A 993 1.65 -26.43 -6.87
CA GLU A 993 1.89 -27.30 -8.01
C GLU A 993 1.89 -28.79 -7.61
N LEU A 994 1.37 -29.64 -8.49
CA LEU A 994 1.43 -31.09 -8.38
C LEU A 994 2.11 -31.67 -9.62
N PHE A 995 3.28 -32.28 -9.42
CA PHE A 995 3.99 -32.99 -10.48
C PHE A 995 3.31 -34.33 -10.79
N VAL A 996 2.94 -34.56 -12.05
CA VAL A 996 2.22 -35.76 -12.49
C VAL A 996 2.92 -36.41 -13.69
N CYS A 997 3.49 -37.59 -13.48
CA CYS A 997 4.03 -38.42 -14.56
C CYS A 997 2.93 -39.26 -15.19
N ALA A 998 2.71 -39.08 -16.50
CA ALA A 998 1.78 -39.89 -17.29
C ALA A 998 2.52 -40.58 -18.44
N GLU A 999 2.68 -41.91 -18.38
CA GLU A 999 3.43 -42.67 -19.40
C GLU A 999 2.76 -42.68 -20.78
N LYS A 1000 1.48 -42.32 -20.87
CA LYS A 1000 0.71 -42.19 -22.13
C LYS A 1000 -0.25 -40.99 -22.01
N PRO A 1001 -0.58 -40.30 -23.12
CA PRO A 1001 -1.54 -39.20 -23.10
C PRO A 1001 -2.90 -39.62 -22.52
N LEU A 1002 -3.36 -38.91 -21.48
CA LEU A 1002 -4.70 -39.08 -20.91
C LEU A 1002 -5.71 -38.20 -21.67
N PRO A 1003 -6.96 -38.64 -21.86
CA PRO A 1003 -7.89 -37.96 -22.74
C PRO A 1003 -8.45 -36.63 -22.17
N PHE A 1004 -8.30 -35.57 -22.96
CA PHE A 1004 -9.10 -34.32 -23.01
C PHE A 1004 -9.60 -33.71 -21.68
N GLY A 1005 -8.82 -32.80 -21.10
CA GLY A 1005 -9.29 -31.85 -20.08
C GLY A 1005 -9.31 -32.37 -18.64
N ILE A 1006 -8.62 -33.49 -18.39
CA ILE A 1006 -8.56 -34.14 -17.08
C ILE A 1006 -7.77 -33.34 -16.05
N TRP A 1007 -6.73 -32.64 -16.52
CA TRP A 1007 -5.98 -31.64 -15.74
C TRP A 1007 -6.88 -30.46 -15.41
N ASP A 1008 -7.44 -29.81 -16.44
CA ASP A 1008 -8.25 -28.59 -16.30
C ASP A 1008 -9.42 -28.76 -15.30
N LEU A 1009 -10.04 -29.95 -15.26
CA LEU A 1009 -11.06 -30.28 -14.26
C LEU A 1009 -10.50 -30.40 -12.84
N PHE A 1010 -9.39 -31.14 -12.66
CA PHE A 1010 -8.77 -31.30 -11.34
C PHE A 1010 -8.23 -29.96 -10.82
N GLU A 1011 -7.61 -29.17 -11.69
CA GLU A 1011 -7.16 -27.79 -11.43
C GLU A 1011 -8.36 -26.91 -10.98
N LYS A 1012 -9.45 -26.90 -11.76
CA LYS A 1012 -10.66 -26.12 -11.44
C LYS A 1012 -11.36 -26.57 -10.15
N ALA A 1013 -11.36 -27.85 -9.83
CA ALA A 1013 -12.05 -28.37 -8.66
C ALA A 1013 -11.23 -28.21 -7.36
N SER A 1014 -9.90 -28.40 -7.42
CA SER A 1014 -9.02 -28.43 -6.24
C SER A 1014 -8.23 -27.15 -5.98
N GLY A 1015 -8.06 -26.27 -6.98
CA GLY A 1015 -7.18 -25.11 -6.92
C GLY A 1015 -5.68 -25.42 -7.06
N ILE A 1016 -5.31 -26.69 -7.26
CA ILE A 1016 -3.93 -27.16 -7.40
C ILE A 1016 -3.56 -27.17 -8.89
N THR A 1017 -2.46 -26.54 -9.26
CA THR A 1017 -1.95 -26.50 -10.65
C THR A 1017 -1.25 -27.82 -10.98
N ILE A 1018 -1.52 -28.39 -12.16
CA ILE A 1018 -0.84 -29.63 -12.60
C ILE A 1018 0.42 -29.28 -13.40
N CYS A 1019 1.56 -29.81 -12.97
CA CYS A 1019 2.82 -29.81 -13.71
C CYS A 1019 3.01 -31.20 -14.35
N PRO A 1020 2.69 -31.39 -15.65
CA PRO A 1020 2.88 -32.68 -16.29
C PRO A 1020 4.37 -32.95 -16.45
N ILE A 1021 4.80 -34.19 -16.25
CA ILE A 1021 6.18 -34.64 -16.48
C ILE A 1021 6.16 -35.96 -17.24
N ASN A 1022 7.26 -36.27 -17.92
CA ASN A 1022 7.42 -37.52 -18.65
C ASN A 1022 8.29 -38.53 -17.87
N LYS A 1023 8.36 -39.77 -18.37
CA LYS A 1023 9.10 -40.89 -17.76
C LYS A 1023 10.63 -40.74 -17.69
N ASP A 1024 11.22 -39.76 -18.37
CA ASP A 1024 12.64 -39.40 -18.23
C ASP A 1024 12.84 -38.27 -17.19
N GLN A 1025 11.77 -37.50 -16.91
CA GLN A 1025 11.61 -36.59 -15.76
C GLN A 1025 11.04 -37.30 -14.50
N TYR A 1026 10.89 -38.64 -14.54
CA TYR A 1026 10.48 -39.48 -13.41
C TYR A 1026 11.50 -40.61 -13.12
N ASN A 1027 11.80 -40.92 -11.85
CA ASN A 1027 12.80 -41.94 -11.50
C ASN A 1027 12.43 -42.72 -10.24
N GLY A 1028 12.71 -44.02 -10.28
CA GLY A 1028 12.24 -45.01 -9.32
C GLY A 1028 10.72 -45.04 -9.31
N HIS A 1029 10.09 -45.85 -10.17
CA HIS A 1029 8.62 -45.97 -10.23
C HIS A 1029 8.00 -46.24 -8.85
N ASP A 1030 8.70 -47.00 -8.00
CA ASP A 1030 8.39 -47.31 -6.60
C ASP A 1030 8.50 -46.12 -5.62
N GLN A 1031 9.35 -45.13 -5.93
CA GLN A 1031 9.74 -44.04 -5.02
C GLN A 1031 9.19 -42.67 -5.44
N ARG A 1032 8.80 -42.53 -6.71
CA ARG A 1032 8.05 -41.38 -7.28
C ARG A 1032 8.81 -40.06 -7.33
N PHE A 1033 10.14 -40.09 -7.46
CA PHE A 1033 10.97 -38.89 -7.50
C PHE A 1033 10.78 -38.08 -8.79
N VAL A 1034 11.14 -36.79 -8.76
CA VAL A 1034 11.05 -35.82 -9.87
C VAL A 1034 12.36 -35.00 -9.95
N ASN A 1035 12.86 -34.68 -11.16
CA ASN A 1035 14.13 -33.96 -11.48
C ASN A 1035 15.42 -34.67 -10.98
N PHE A 1036 16.38 -35.01 -11.86
CA PHE A 1036 17.47 -35.96 -11.49
C PHE A 1036 18.91 -35.51 -11.72
N ASN A 1037 19.41 -34.75 -10.76
CA ASN A 1037 20.81 -34.89 -10.35
C ASN A 1037 20.97 -35.31 -8.88
N HIS A 1038 20.44 -36.48 -8.54
CA HIS A 1038 20.76 -37.08 -7.25
C HIS A 1038 22.22 -37.53 -7.19
N LYS A 1039 23.02 -36.84 -6.36
CA LYS A 1039 24.05 -37.49 -5.51
C LYS A 1039 24.62 -36.63 -4.37
N THR A 1040 24.56 -35.30 -4.42
CA THR A 1040 25.35 -34.47 -3.49
C THR A 1040 24.73 -33.18 -2.94
N ALA A 1041 23.56 -32.69 -3.40
CA ALA A 1041 23.12 -31.31 -3.10
C ALA A 1041 21.59 -31.05 -2.94
N HIS A 1042 20.85 -31.94 -2.28
CA HIS A 1042 19.44 -31.70 -1.87
C HIS A 1042 19.22 -32.07 -0.39
N SER A 1043 18.32 -31.37 0.31
CA SER A 1043 17.99 -31.64 1.72
C SER A 1043 16.81 -32.61 1.91
N THR A 1044 16.06 -32.90 0.84
CA THR A 1044 14.86 -33.74 0.85
C THR A 1044 14.55 -34.21 -0.57
N ASP A 1045 13.92 -35.39 -0.72
CA ASP A 1045 13.37 -35.80 -2.02
C ASP A 1045 12.06 -35.03 -2.31
N MET A 1046 11.87 -34.57 -3.54
CA MET A 1046 10.56 -34.21 -4.10
C MET A 1046 9.86 -35.44 -4.67
N ARG A 1047 8.52 -35.46 -4.68
CA ARG A 1047 7.73 -36.61 -5.19
C ARG A 1047 6.47 -36.16 -5.93
N GLY A 1048 6.16 -36.85 -7.03
CA GLY A 1048 4.96 -36.63 -7.85
C GLY A 1048 3.98 -37.81 -7.83
N LEU A 1049 2.89 -37.72 -8.60
CA LEU A 1049 2.01 -38.87 -8.89
C LEU A 1049 2.47 -39.64 -10.14
N HIS A 1050 2.18 -40.94 -10.18
CA HIS A 1050 2.39 -41.78 -11.35
C HIS A 1050 1.05 -42.30 -11.89
N LEU A 1051 0.70 -41.93 -13.12
CA LEU A 1051 -0.53 -42.35 -13.80
C LEU A 1051 -0.19 -43.23 -15.02
N LEU A 1052 -0.79 -44.41 -15.05
CA LEU A 1052 -0.62 -45.42 -16.09
C LEU A 1052 -1.94 -45.67 -16.83
N SER A 1053 -1.86 -46.01 -18.11
CA SER A 1053 -3.01 -46.54 -18.85
C SER A 1053 -2.82 -48.03 -19.16
N GLY A 1054 -3.66 -48.84 -18.48
CA GLY A 1054 -3.62 -50.29 -18.47
C GLY A 1054 -4.20 -50.98 -19.71
N ASP A 1055 -3.88 -52.26 -19.87
CA ASP A 1055 -4.27 -53.08 -21.01
C ASP A 1055 -5.63 -53.76 -20.75
N PRO A 1056 -6.67 -53.52 -21.59
CA PRO A 1056 -8.01 -54.08 -21.37
C PRO A 1056 -8.17 -55.54 -21.84
N GLU A 1057 -7.20 -56.12 -22.54
CA GLU A 1057 -7.29 -57.52 -23.02
C GLU A 1057 -6.62 -58.52 -22.06
N LYS A 1058 -5.68 -58.05 -21.21
CA LYS A 1058 -5.09 -58.82 -20.10
C LYS A 1058 -5.98 -58.79 -18.85
N GLY A 1059 -7.25 -59.15 -19.00
CA GLY A 1059 -8.30 -58.90 -17.99
C GLY A 1059 -8.01 -59.51 -16.61
N GLN A 1060 -7.92 -58.64 -15.59
CA GLN A 1060 -7.91 -58.93 -14.15
C GLN A 1060 -7.32 -60.29 -13.74
N THR A 1061 -5.99 -60.41 -13.83
CA THR A 1061 -5.24 -61.42 -13.07
C THR A 1061 -5.17 -61.01 -11.60
N ASP A 1062 -5.46 -61.95 -10.68
CA ASP A 1062 -5.60 -61.67 -9.24
C ASP A 1062 -4.33 -61.12 -8.55
N GLU A 1063 -3.18 -61.16 -9.24
CA GLU A 1063 -1.88 -60.66 -8.77
C GLU A 1063 -1.79 -59.12 -8.69
N GLU A 1064 -2.64 -58.35 -9.40
CA GLU A 1064 -2.62 -56.87 -9.38
C GLU A 1064 -3.53 -56.24 -8.29
N GLY A 1065 -4.13 -57.02 -7.39
CA GLY A 1065 -4.71 -56.55 -6.11
C GLY A 1065 -5.94 -55.63 -6.14
N GLY A 1066 -6.30 -55.04 -7.28
CA GLY A 1066 -7.40 -54.08 -7.44
C GLY A 1066 -8.78 -54.72 -7.65
N GLY A 1067 -9.63 -54.70 -6.63
CA GLY A 1067 -10.92 -55.41 -6.65
C GLY A 1067 -12.02 -54.78 -7.52
N LYS A 1068 -12.20 -55.30 -8.75
CA LYS A 1068 -13.46 -55.31 -9.57
C LYS A 1068 -14.22 -54.01 -9.88
N ARG A 1069 -13.84 -52.84 -9.38
CA ARG A 1069 -14.65 -51.62 -9.48
C ARG A 1069 -14.22 -50.72 -10.64
N LEU A 1070 -15.15 -50.46 -11.57
CA LEU A 1070 -15.21 -49.36 -12.53
C LEU A 1070 -13.95 -48.98 -13.34
N GLY A 1071 -12.87 -49.76 -13.36
CA GLY A 1071 -11.76 -49.59 -14.32
C GLY A 1071 -10.70 -48.55 -13.94
N ILE A 1072 -10.47 -48.32 -12.64
CA ILE A 1072 -9.20 -47.77 -12.14
C ILE A 1072 -8.66 -48.71 -11.04
N THR A 1073 -7.35 -48.71 -10.80
CA THR A 1073 -6.71 -49.47 -9.70
C THR A 1073 -5.61 -48.67 -9.05
N LEU A 1074 -5.64 -48.61 -7.72
CA LEU A 1074 -4.58 -48.07 -6.87
C LEU A 1074 -3.66 -49.22 -6.42
N LEU A 1075 -2.36 -49.10 -6.65
CA LEU A 1075 -1.39 -50.06 -6.13
C LEU A 1075 -0.73 -49.50 -4.86
N ILE A 1076 -1.03 -50.15 -3.74
CA ILE A 1076 -0.57 -49.79 -2.40
C ILE A 1076 0.64 -50.66 -2.04
N LYS A 1077 1.70 -50.03 -1.52
CA LYS A 1077 2.91 -50.71 -1.07
C LYS A 1077 3.15 -50.40 0.41
N ASP A 1078 3.49 -51.43 1.18
CA ASP A 1078 3.94 -51.29 2.56
C ASP A 1078 5.35 -50.65 2.57
N LEU A 1079 5.39 -49.32 2.53
CA LEU A 1079 6.62 -48.55 2.65
C LEU A 1079 7.09 -48.58 4.10
N GLY A 1080 7.94 -49.59 4.40
CA GLY A 1080 8.40 -49.94 5.74
C GLY A 1080 8.73 -48.75 6.64
N GLY A 1081 8.24 -48.80 7.88
CA GLY A 1081 8.06 -47.67 8.79
C GLY A 1081 9.23 -46.66 8.83
N GLY A 1082 8.94 -45.44 8.39
CA GLY A 1082 9.91 -44.33 8.34
C GLY A 1082 9.37 -43.07 7.64
N ALA A 1083 8.36 -43.21 6.77
CA ALA A 1083 7.67 -42.06 6.17
C ALA A 1083 6.88 -41.27 7.22
N GLY A 1084 7.21 -39.98 7.38
CA GLY A 1084 6.47 -39.05 8.23
C GLY A 1084 5.12 -38.63 7.65
N ILE A 1085 4.30 -37.98 8.49
CA ILE A 1085 2.89 -37.57 8.26
C ILE A 1085 2.71 -36.46 7.21
N SER A 1086 3.56 -36.39 6.19
CA SER A 1086 3.65 -35.28 5.23
C SER A 1086 4.29 -35.69 3.90
N THR A 1087 3.91 -36.86 3.38
CA THR A 1087 4.14 -37.27 1.98
C THR A 1087 2.85 -37.93 1.47
N PRO A 1088 2.61 -38.02 0.14
CA PRO A 1088 1.45 -38.70 -0.44
C PRO A 1088 1.54 -40.24 -0.31
N VAL A 1089 1.60 -40.77 0.92
CA VAL A 1089 2.44 -41.93 1.27
C VAL A 1089 2.11 -43.21 0.49
N ASN A 1090 0.84 -43.60 0.42
CA ASN A 1090 0.48 -45.02 0.28
C ASN A 1090 0.16 -45.51 -1.14
N ILE A 1091 0.28 -44.70 -2.18
CA ILE A 1091 -0.05 -45.10 -3.56
C ILE A 1091 1.20 -44.98 -4.45
N GLU A 1092 1.65 -46.12 -4.98
CA GLU A 1092 2.81 -46.21 -5.88
C GLU A 1092 2.46 -45.65 -7.27
N LYS A 1093 1.31 -46.07 -7.81
CA LYS A 1093 0.79 -45.67 -9.12
C LYS A 1093 -0.71 -45.86 -9.22
N ILE A 1094 -1.33 -45.06 -10.08
CA ILE A 1094 -2.77 -45.08 -10.40
C ILE A 1094 -2.92 -45.63 -11.81
N VAL A 1095 -3.57 -46.79 -11.97
CA VAL A 1095 -3.73 -47.47 -13.26
C VAL A 1095 -5.14 -47.30 -13.78
N ILE A 1096 -5.30 -46.59 -14.89
CA ILE A 1096 -6.57 -46.25 -15.52
C ILE A 1096 -6.84 -47.20 -16.69
N PHE A 1097 -8.06 -47.74 -16.80
CA PHE A 1097 -8.46 -48.67 -17.87
C PHE A 1097 -9.62 -48.10 -18.73
N PRO A 1098 -9.36 -47.16 -19.67
CA PRO A 1098 -10.41 -46.44 -20.38
C PRO A 1098 -11.42 -47.33 -21.11
N LYS A 1099 -10.99 -48.40 -21.80
CA LYS A 1099 -11.93 -49.32 -22.48
C LYS A 1099 -12.85 -50.09 -21.50
N ALA A 1100 -12.43 -50.30 -20.25
CA ALA A 1100 -13.28 -50.95 -19.24
C ALA A 1100 -14.40 -50.00 -18.77
N ILE A 1101 -14.08 -48.72 -18.56
CA ILE A 1101 -15.06 -47.66 -18.30
C ILE A 1101 -15.99 -47.49 -19.51
N GLU A 1102 -15.45 -47.49 -20.74
CA GLU A 1102 -16.21 -47.38 -21.98
C GLU A 1102 -17.21 -48.53 -22.14
N LYS A 1103 -16.75 -49.77 -21.92
CA LYS A 1103 -17.61 -50.96 -21.93
C LYS A 1103 -18.70 -50.86 -20.86
N PHE A 1104 -18.35 -50.50 -19.62
CA PHE A 1104 -19.34 -50.31 -18.55
C PHE A 1104 -20.41 -49.27 -18.91
N CYS A 1105 -20.02 -48.11 -19.48
CA CYS A 1105 -20.96 -47.08 -19.90
C CYS A 1105 -21.90 -47.56 -21.03
N LYS A 1106 -21.42 -48.42 -21.93
CA LYS A 1106 -22.23 -49.06 -22.98
C LYS A 1106 -23.18 -50.11 -22.41
N ASP A 1107 -22.68 -51.03 -21.59
CA ASP A 1107 -23.42 -52.17 -21.04
C ASP A 1107 -24.51 -51.72 -20.04
N ALA A 1108 -24.28 -50.65 -19.27
CA ALA A 1108 -25.28 -50.11 -18.33
C ALA A 1108 -26.43 -49.36 -19.03
N GLY A 1109 -26.11 -48.62 -20.11
CA GLY A 1109 -27.05 -47.78 -20.84
C GLY A 1109 -27.54 -46.52 -20.09
N PRO A 1110 -28.16 -45.55 -20.80
CA PRO A 1110 -28.46 -44.21 -20.26
C PRO A 1110 -29.53 -44.17 -19.14
N LYS A 1111 -30.23 -45.29 -18.88
CA LYS A 1111 -31.13 -45.41 -17.72
C LYS A 1111 -30.38 -45.79 -16.43
N ASN A 1112 -29.23 -46.45 -16.55
CA ASN A 1112 -28.45 -46.96 -15.41
C ASN A 1112 -27.08 -46.26 -15.24
N ASN A 1113 -26.75 -45.32 -16.12
CA ASN A 1113 -25.62 -44.41 -15.96
C ASN A 1113 -26.00 -43.06 -16.59
N PRO A 1114 -26.21 -41.98 -15.81
CA PRO A 1114 -26.68 -40.68 -16.34
C PRO A 1114 -25.57 -39.85 -17.01
N LEU A 1115 -24.33 -40.33 -17.00
CA LEU A 1115 -23.14 -39.61 -17.51
C LEU A 1115 -22.63 -40.25 -18.80
N ASP A 1116 -22.17 -39.45 -19.76
CA ASP A 1116 -21.44 -39.99 -20.90
C ASP A 1116 -20.07 -40.59 -20.50
N PHE A 1117 -19.47 -41.35 -21.42
CA PHE A 1117 -18.18 -42.01 -21.18
C PHE A 1117 -17.06 -41.01 -20.82
N LYS A 1118 -17.01 -39.85 -21.47
CA LYS A 1118 -15.96 -38.84 -21.26
C LYS A 1118 -16.06 -38.27 -19.84
N THR A 1119 -17.27 -37.86 -19.44
CA THR A 1119 -17.59 -37.31 -18.13
C THR A 1119 -17.34 -38.33 -17.02
N LYS A 1120 -17.76 -39.59 -17.22
CA LYS A 1120 -17.47 -40.68 -16.28
C LYS A 1120 -15.97 -40.90 -16.09
N LEU A 1121 -15.20 -40.93 -17.18
CA LEU A 1121 -13.75 -41.12 -17.14
C LEU A 1121 -13.05 -39.97 -16.43
N LEU A 1122 -13.39 -38.71 -16.76
CA LEU A 1122 -12.83 -37.51 -16.12
C LEU A 1122 -12.99 -37.54 -14.60
N TRP A 1123 -14.22 -37.77 -14.12
CA TRP A 1123 -14.54 -37.71 -12.70
C TRP A 1123 -13.91 -38.87 -11.91
N THR A 1124 -13.87 -40.07 -12.50
CA THR A 1124 -13.24 -41.24 -11.85
C THR A 1124 -11.72 -41.04 -11.70
N VAL A 1125 -11.02 -40.43 -12.68
CA VAL A 1125 -9.57 -40.17 -12.54
C VAL A 1125 -9.30 -39.08 -11.49
N ALA A 1126 -10.06 -37.99 -11.47
CA ALA A 1126 -9.87 -36.92 -10.49
C ALA A 1126 -10.11 -37.41 -9.04
N HIS A 1127 -11.07 -38.30 -8.83
CA HIS A 1127 -11.30 -39.00 -7.57
C HIS A 1127 -10.06 -39.78 -7.10
N GLU A 1128 -9.48 -40.59 -7.98
CA GLU A 1128 -8.36 -41.48 -7.67
C GLU A 1128 -7.02 -40.71 -7.55
N MET A 1129 -6.85 -39.62 -8.31
CA MET A 1129 -5.75 -38.64 -8.11
C MET A 1129 -5.81 -38.00 -6.72
N SER A 1130 -7.01 -37.78 -6.19
CA SER A 1130 -7.20 -37.18 -4.86
C SER A 1130 -6.80 -38.15 -3.75
N HIS A 1131 -7.13 -39.44 -3.89
CA HIS A 1131 -6.55 -40.49 -3.06
C HIS A 1131 -5.01 -40.50 -3.15
N GLY A 1132 -4.46 -40.32 -4.35
CA GLY A 1132 -3.03 -40.09 -4.56
C GLY A 1132 -2.44 -38.93 -3.75
N CYS A 1133 -3.24 -37.93 -3.38
CA CYS A 1133 -2.85 -36.75 -2.61
C CYS A 1133 -3.27 -36.79 -1.12
N ASN A 1134 -3.42 -37.99 -0.55
CA ASN A 1134 -3.88 -38.28 0.81
C ASN A 1134 -5.36 -37.94 1.13
N VAL A 1135 -6.20 -37.56 0.16
CA VAL A 1135 -7.64 -37.34 0.42
C VAL A 1135 -8.32 -38.68 0.70
N LYS A 1136 -9.08 -38.76 1.79
CA LYS A 1136 -9.84 -39.93 2.23
C LYS A 1136 -11.33 -39.58 2.36
N HIS A 1137 -12.16 -40.60 2.22
CA HIS A 1137 -13.62 -40.52 2.44
C HIS A 1137 -14.25 -41.92 2.62
N HIS A 1138 -13.59 -42.97 2.14
CA HIS A 1138 -13.98 -44.36 2.40
C HIS A 1138 -13.74 -44.75 3.87
N GLY A 1139 -14.81 -45.12 4.59
CA GLY A 1139 -14.71 -45.68 5.94
C GLY A 1139 -14.20 -47.13 5.99
N ILE A 1140 -13.70 -47.54 7.15
CA ILE A 1140 -13.01 -48.83 7.37
C ILE A 1140 -13.94 -50.05 7.38
N SER A 1141 -13.75 -50.97 6.44
CA SER A 1141 -14.53 -52.21 6.32
C SER A 1141 -14.02 -53.36 7.22
N LEU A 1142 -14.27 -53.27 8.53
CA LEU A 1142 -13.87 -54.30 9.50
C LEU A 1142 -14.88 -55.47 9.58
N CYS A 1143 -14.72 -56.46 8.69
CA CYS A 1143 -15.51 -57.70 8.71
C CYS A 1143 -14.64 -58.97 8.77
N ARG A 1144 -13.88 -59.16 9.86
CA ARG A 1144 -13.30 -60.46 10.25
C ARG A 1144 -13.30 -60.64 11.78
N HIS A 1145 -14.01 -61.67 12.24
CA HIS A 1145 -14.09 -62.22 13.61
C HIS A 1145 -14.85 -61.41 14.69
N ALA A 1146 -16.10 -61.80 14.93
CA ALA A 1146 -16.76 -61.75 16.24
C ALA A 1146 -17.87 -62.85 16.27
N PRO A 1147 -18.05 -63.65 17.35
CA PRO A 1147 -19.08 -64.68 17.41
C PRO A 1147 -20.46 -64.16 17.87
N ASP A 1148 -21.48 -64.98 17.70
CA ASP A 1148 -22.90 -64.65 17.90
C ASP A 1148 -23.28 -64.26 19.34
N VAL A 1149 -24.09 -63.19 19.46
CA VAL A 1149 -24.86 -62.88 20.67
C VAL A 1149 -26.32 -62.67 20.25
N ALA A 1150 -27.15 -63.69 20.44
CA ALA A 1150 -28.56 -63.65 20.07
C ALA A 1150 -29.39 -62.83 21.08
N ILE A 1151 -30.15 -61.85 20.58
CA ILE A 1151 -31.16 -61.11 21.35
C ILE A 1151 -32.55 -61.69 20.99
N PRO A 1152 -33.35 -62.17 21.96
CA PRO A 1152 -34.67 -62.72 21.65
C PRO A 1152 -35.60 -61.66 21.03
N GLY A 1153 -36.16 -61.96 19.86
CA GLY A 1153 -37.15 -61.11 19.18
C GLY A 1153 -36.62 -60.27 18.00
N ILE A 1154 -35.37 -60.45 17.57
CA ILE A 1154 -34.84 -59.87 16.32
C ILE A 1154 -34.23 -61.00 15.50
N ASP A 1155 -34.78 -61.26 14.31
CA ASP A 1155 -34.18 -62.21 13.36
C ASP A 1155 -32.84 -61.70 12.83
N VAL A 1156 -31.93 -62.63 12.53
CA VAL A 1156 -30.55 -62.34 12.18
C VAL A 1156 -30.46 -61.60 10.84
N ILE A 1157 -30.27 -60.28 10.89
CA ILE A 1157 -29.96 -59.48 9.71
C ILE A 1157 -28.51 -59.80 9.29
N PRO A 1158 -28.27 -60.36 8.09
CA PRO A 1158 -26.91 -60.66 7.62
C PRO A 1158 -26.08 -59.38 7.48
N CYS A 1159 -24.75 -59.50 7.59
CA CYS A 1159 -23.79 -58.43 7.91
C CYS A 1159 -23.71 -57.24 6.92
N TRP A 1160 -24.77 -56.41 6.88
CA TRP A 1160 -24.90 -55.20 6.06
C TRP A 1160 -25.01 -53.93 6.92
N ASN A 1161 -25.04 -54.06 8.25
CA ASN A 1161 -25.05 -52.94 9.19
C ASN A 1161 -23.73 -52.84 9.96
N THR A 1162 -22.75 -52.17 9.35
CA THR A 1162 -21.63 -51.52 10.04
C THR A 1162 -21.71 -50.02 9.74
N LYS A 1163 -21.36 -49.16 10.70
CA LYS A 1163 -21.75 -47.73 10.76
C LYS A 1163 -21.19 -46.79 9.68
N HIS A 1164 -20.57 -47.30 8.61
CA HIS A 1164 -19.79 -46.54 7.63
C HIS A 1164 -20.17 -47.02 6.22
N GLY A 1165 -20.63 -46.12 5.34
CA GLY A 1165 -21.28 -46.48 4.07
C GLY A 1165 -20.68 -45.80 2.85
N ILE A 1166 -20.57 -46.54 1.74
CA ILE A 1166 -19.98 -46.07 0.46
C ILE A 1166 -20.82 -45.02 -0.30
N ARG A 1167 -21.87 -44.46 0.31
CA ARG A 1167 -22.94 -43.70 -0.38
C ARG A 1167 -23.37 -42.41 0.34
N SER A 1168 -22.61 -41.96 1.32
CA SER A 1168 -22.94 -40.74 2.04
C SER A 1168 -22.79 -39.50 1.16
N GLY A 1169 -23.82 -38.65 1.21
CA GLY A 1169 -23.64 -37.20 1.18
C GLY A 1169 -23.65 -36.46 -0.15
N ASP A 1170 -23.15 -35.23 -0.06
CA ASP A 1170 -23.17 -34.16 -1.07
C ASP A 1170 -23.04 -34.71 -2.50
N VAL A 1171 -24.16 -34.59 -3.21
CA VAL A 1171 -24.34 -35.07 -4.57
C VAL A 1171 -23.42 -34.37 -5.57
N ASN A 1172 -22.85 -33.21 -5.19
CA ASN A 1172 -21.92 -32.42 -5.99
C ASN A 1172 -20.45 -32.75 -5.70
N CYS A 1173 -20.17 -33.60 -4.70
CA CYS A 1173 -18.81 -34.01 -4.34
C CYS A 1173 -18.23 -35.05 -5.31
N ILE A 1174 -17.08 -34.76 -5.91
CA ILE A 1174 -16.34 -35.66 -6.81
C ILE A 1174 -15.79 -36.90 -6.09
N MET A 1175 -15.63 -36.84 -4.76
CA MET A 1175 -15.33 -38.00 -3.91
C MET A 1175 -16.54 -38.92 -3.68
N ARG A 1176 -17.72 -38.64 -4.27
CA ARG A 1176 -18.89 -39.53 -4.18
C ARG A 1176 -18.77 -40.71 -5.15
N TYR A 1177 -18.65 -41.93 -4.63
CA TYR A 1177 -18.46 -43.13 -5.44
C TYR A 1177 -19.80 -43.72 -5.94
N ASP A 1178 -19.90 -44.00 -7.25
CA ASP A 1178 -21.07 -44.68 -7.84
C ASP A 1178 -20.92 -46.21 -7.74
N ASN A 1179 -21.94 -46.88 -7.20
CA ASN A 1179 -21.90 -48.33 -6.95
C ASN A 1179 -22.96 -49.08 -7.77
N VAL A 1180 -22.69 -49.21 -9.07
CA VAL A 1180 -23.42 -50.11 -10.01
C VAL A 1180 -22.78 -51.51 -10.09
N GLY A 1181 -21.49 -51.64 -9.73
CA GLY A 1181 -20.73 -52.89 -9.86
C GLY A 1181 -21.26 -54.08 -9.05
N GLY A 1182 -22.13 -53.85 -8.05
CA GLY A 1182 -22.78 -54.91 -7.27
C GLY A 1182 -23.95 -55.62 -7.97
N LEU A 1183 -24.48 -55.10 -9.09
CA LEU A 1183 -25.75 -55.57 -9.68
C LEU A 1183 -25.64 -56.74 -10.67
N HIS A 1184 -24.43 -57.23 -10.98
CA HIS A 1184 -24.21 -58.20 -12.06
C HIS A 1184 -23.37 -59.44 -11.71
N THR A 1185 -23.10 -59.72 -10.42
CA THR A 1185 -22.20 -60.84 -10.03
C THR A 1185 -22.80 -61.90 -9.08
N ARG A 1186 -24.13 -61.95 -8.92
CA ARG A 1186 -24.84 -63.10 -8.34
C ARG A 1186 -26.19 -63.29 -9.02
N ASP A 1187 -26.60 -64.55 -9.18
CA ASP A 1187 -27.85 -64.97 -9.78
C ASP A 1187 -29.10 -64.51 -9.00
N PRO A 1188 -30.27 -64.37 -9.65
CA PRO A 1188 -31.54 -64.02 -9.00
C PRO A 1188 -32.16 -65.21 -8.27
N ILE A 1189 -31.45 -65.74 -7.27
CA ILE A 1189 -31.87 -66.85 -6.41
C ILE A 1189 -32.09 -66.33 -4.98
N ASP A 1190 -33.12 -66.86 -4.31
CA ASP A 1190 -33.50 -66.58 -2.91
C ASP A 1190 -33.91 -65.13 -2.56
N CYS A 1191 -34.86 -64.59 -3.35
CA CYS A 1191 -35.78 -63.52 -2.90
C CYS A 1191 -37.25 -63.93 -3.08
N ALA A 1192 -37.61 -65.11 -2.57
CA ALA A 1192 -38.98 -65.66 -2.58
C ALA A 1192 -39.76 -65.34 -1.28
N ALA A 1193 -39.71 -64.09 -0.82
CA ALA A 1193 -40.44 -63.60 0.35
C ALA A 1193 -41.03 -62.20 0.06
N THR A 1194 -42.19 -61.91 0.64
CA THR A 1194 -43.06 -60.78 0.25
C THR A 1194 -42.59 -59.38 0.67
N ASP A 1195 -41.50 -59.28 1.44
CA ASP A 1195 -41.02 -58.03 2.05
C ASP A 1195 -39.71 -57.50 1.44
N CYS A 1196 -39.52 -57.67 0.13
CA CYS A 1196 -38.44 -57.03 -0.61
C CYS A 1196 -38.88 -55.64 -1.11
N PRO A 1197 -38.44 -54.51 -0.50
CA PRO A 1197 -38.88 -53.19 -0.92
C PRO A 1197 -38.32 -52.84 -2.29
N ALA A 1198 -39.20 -52.62 -3.28
CA ALA A 1198 -38.86 -52.33 -4.69
C ALA A 1198 -38.29 -50.91 -4.92
N LYS A 1199 -37.30 -50.50 -4.11
CA LYS A 1199 -36.62 -49.21 -4.13
C LYS A 1199 -35.13 -49.34 -3.76
N PHE A 1200 -34.36 -50.07 -4.55
CA PHE A 1200 -32.96 -49.66 -4.74
C PHE A 1200 -32.98 -48.27 -5.40
N PRO A 1201 -32.25 -47.27 -4.89
CA PRO A 1201 -32.23 -45.95 -5.52
C PRO A 1201 -31.62 -46.05 -6.92
N LYS A 1202 -32.12 -45.20 -7.82
CA LYS A 1202 -31.58 -45.04 -9.18
C LYS A 1202 -30.09 -44.69 -9.11
N PRO A 1203 -29.27 -45.04 -10.11
CA PRO A 1203 -27.88 -44.60 -10.16
C PRO A 1203 -27.82 -43.08 -10.11
N GLU A 1204 -26.91 -42.59 -9.29
CA GLU A 1204 -26.91 -41.21 -8.82
C GLU A 1204 -25.85 -40.40 -9.58
N ALA A 1205 -26.01 -39.07 -9.59
CA ALA A 1205 -24.92 -38.22 -10.07
C ALA A 1205 -23.72 -38.35 -9.12
N ILE A 1206 -22.55 -38.59 -9.73
CA ILE A 1206 -21.25 -38.28 -9.13
C ILE A 1206 -21.09 -36.75 -9.20
N GLY A 1207 -20.31 -36.17 -8.28
CA GLY A 1207 -20.08 -34.75 -8.24
C GLY A 1207 -19.01 -34.21 -9.19
N SER A 1208 -18.86 -32.89 -9.20
CA SER A 1208 -17.91 -32.15 -10.05
C SER A 1208 -17.04 -31.13 -9.28
N VAL A 1209 -17.22 -31.01 -7.97
CA VAL A 1209 -16.41 -30.17 -7.06
C VAL A 1209 -15.98 -30.99 -5.83
N PHE A 1210 -15.04 -30.50 -5.02
CA PHE A 1210 -14.69 -31.17 -3.75
C PHE A 1210 -15.59 -30.69 -2.60
N CYS A 1211 -15.86 -31.57 -1.64
CA CYS A 1211 -16.64 -31.20 -0.45
C CYS A 1211 -15.85 -30.27 0.48
N THR A 1212 -16.54 -29.29 1.07
CA THR A 1212 -16.02 -28.29 2.04
C THR A 1212 -16.59 -28.48 3.45
N GLY A 1213 -17.40 -29.53 3.67
CA GLY A 1213 -18.14 -29.77 4.89
C GLY A 1213 -17.45 -30.73 5.86
N LYS A 1214 -17.23 -30.29 7.11
CA LYS A 1214 -16.55 -31.07 8.17
C LYS A 1214 -17.31 -32.30 8.70
N LYS A 1215 -18.57 -32.53 8.31
CA LYS A 1215 -19.43 -33.62 8.82
C LYS A 1215 -19.38 -34.90 7.97
N GLY A 1216 -18.28 -35.11 7.25
CA GLY A 1216 -18.35 -35.92 6.04
C GLY A 1216 -19.24 -35.22 5.01
N THR A 1217 -19.70 -35.98 4.03
CA THR A 1217 -20.52 -35.48 2.92
C THR A 1217 -22.01 -35.35 3.27
N GLY A 1218 -22.55 -36.11 4.25
CA GLY A 1218 -23.83 -35.81 4.92
C GLY A 1218 -25.14 -36.13 4.16
N TYR A 1219 -25.49 -37.42 3.98
CA TYR A 1219 -26.84 -37.81 3.54
C TYR A 1219 -27.27 -39.13 4.20
N ASN A 1220 -28.14 -39.02 5.21
CA ASN A 1220 -28.64 -40.18 5.96
C ASN A 1220 -30.17 -40.21 5.94
N ALA A 1221 -30.73 -41.02 5.04
CA ALA A 1221 -32.18 -41.21 4.96
C ALA A 1221 -32.66 -42.15 6.08
N ASN A 1222 -33.03 -41.57 7.22
CA ASN A 1222 -33.63 -42.23 8.39
C ASN A 1222 -32.71 -43.23 9.14
N ASP A 1223 -31.42 -42.89 9.32
CA ASP A 1223 -30.45 -43.51 10.24
C ASP A 1223 -30.23 -45.04 10.14
N LYS A 1224 -30.61 -45.68 9.02
CA LYS A 1224 -30.74 -47.15 8.97
C LYS A 1224 -29.95 -47.89 7.88
N CYS A 1225 -29.31 -47.22 6.93
CA CYS A 1225 -28.69 -47.93 5.78
C CYS A 1225 -27.30 -47.45 5.33
N PHE A 1226 -26.89 -46.20 5.59
CA PHE A 1226 -25.62 -45.67 5.07
C PHE A 1226 -24.93 -44.80 6.11
N GLY A 1227 -23.67 -45.06 6.40
CA GLY A 1227 -22.85 -44.22 7.28
C GLY A 1227 -22.13 -43.09 6.53
N ASP A 1228 -21.77 -42.03 7.24
CA ASP A 1228 -21.00 -40.91 6.68
C ASP A 1228 -19.52 -41.25 6.43
N ALA A 1229 -18.89 -40.45 5.58
CA ALA A 1229 -17.46 -40.47 5.33
C ALA A 1229 -16.69 -39.95 6.56
N ASP A 1230 -15.79 -40.77 7.12
CA ASP A 1230 -15.15 -40.53 8.42
C ASP A 1230 -14.27 -39.25 8.45
N GLU A 1231 -13.74 -38.85 7.30
CA GLU A 1231 -12.94 -37.65 7.11
C GLU A 1231 -13.62 -36.79 6.03
N GLY A 1232 -14.34 -35.75 6.46
CA GLY A 1232 -15.00 -34.76 5.59
C GLY A 1232 -14.05 -33.65 5.13
N ASP A 1233 -14.61 -32.58 4.56
CA ASP A 1233 -13.85 -31.39 4.12
C ASP A 1233 -12.72 -31.72 3.10
N CYS A 1234 -13.11 -32.52 2.10
CA CYS A 1234 -12.30 -33.09 1.02
C CYS A 1234 -11.23 -32.14 0.45
N ILE A 1235 -11.57 -30.86 0.22
CA ILE A 1235 -10.64 -29.90 -0.39
C ILE A 1235 -9.53 -29.44 0.56
N HIS A 1236 -9.74 -29.47 1.87
CA HIS A 1236 -8.72 -29.13 2.86
C HIS A 1236 -7.86 -30.34 3.30
N GLN A 1237 -8.14 -31.54 2.76
CA GLN A 1237 -7.33 -32.74 3.00
C GLN A 1237 -6.11 -32.88 2.08
N PHE A 1238 -5.97 -32.06 1.02
CA PHE A 1238 -4.87 -32.17 0.07
C PHE A 1238 -3.50 -31.90 0.70
N GLN A 1239 -2.77 -32.97 1.04
CA GLN A 1239 -1.44 -32.91 1.66
C GLN A 1239 -0.31 -33.04 0.63
N ILE A 1240 -0.37 -32.17 -0.38
CA ILE A 1240 0.84 -31.74 -1.08
C ILE A 1240 1.60 -30.82 -0.13
N ARG A 1241 2.93 -30.98 -0.05
CA ARG A 1241 3.79 -30.04 0.67
C ARG A 1241 3.52 -28.60 0.19
N HIS A 1242 3.41 -27.68 1.16
CA HIS A 1242 4.27 -26.50 1.08
C HIS A 1242 5.69 -27.01 1.44
#